data_AF-A0A8H3L2Q1-F1
#
_entry.id   AF-A0A8H3L2Q1-F1
#
_cell.length_a   1.000
_cell.length_b   1.000
_cell.length_c   1.000
_cell.angle_alpha   90.00
_cell.angle_beta   90.00
_cell.angle_gamma   90.00
#
_symmetry.space_group_name_H-M   'P 1'
#
loop_
_entity.id
_entity.type
_entity.pdbx_description
1 polymer ?
#
loop_
_entity_poly.entity_id
_entity_poly.type
_entity_poly.pdbx_seq_one_letter_code
_entity_poly.pdbx_strand_id
1 'polypeptide(L)'
;MSFKCPLCMRIFSQRFAYTQHAQKCLKNVEVEVEEDDDNNDSEKYSSEMDTRSNLSSEYENDKVEVDDDNDVQNMSFDSIGSAISEMSLEDSNFENILDSSEEPEIFEEPKNLNTKTCTEFPNDAYKDLMLLVTKYKINNKGGNEIIRFFNKHSNLTESPLPKNIEQGRAFMNNMKFSNLEFSKVLITKHEDKDYFLYYQNLIQCIKNILTVPDITQNFALSYENYEYNGESIYSEQNTEKWWKTTQESLPTGSKLLSIILYSDATTTDTLGKSQLHPIYITLGNIPIWRRNKQDAKQLLGYLPILEAANKDLVRDTFHKSLCHLLEPIILLKDDIDLFINNENTWFYPRVSTIIADWPEAASFCLVYKSSNSNLPCHSCLVKRENLANIDLSVNDVILRTHDEMRKHFENDTQRSVCIESVHNFFWDLPNINIYLATVPDRMHHLDLGLFRYQIIFTCDILKSQHVNGNKLVEEVDRRLAAIPRFPGIKIFSNGLQSIARLTASEYRSLMKVMIFVIDNLYDENNNEVDNFVNNDDLTKLYKYWNEMYILSRYEEFSENDLEKFNDAMHRWAWMFVKAFKFVSPSNLKLPKLHSWVYHIIDSIRSYGAINGYTTKTYESLHKYFVKIPYRISNKKDVEPQLLQTIKRQAISIRMSQHSVNPAKTPRTCKFSARLFEFSLQDANTFFNEKKDSVDNKMQTGFARFISCLDSYLDLLDGFTIIVWFSDIVISMDSEESNDYISDKGLCYGQALLLVEVLTDPPLNLALIQWYYFKSKRNPYLYGCPHLKLIELYNFVAIESIHSVVHIVPRFDKQNEYFVNKYIF
;
A
#
# COMPACT_ATOMS: atom_id res chain seq x y z
N MET A 1 1.30 -11.99 -38.86
CA MET A 1 2.49 -11.38 -39.48
C MET A 1 3.70 -12.23 -39.16
N SER A 2 4.61 -12.42 -40.12
CA SER A 2 5.89 -13.13 -39.93
C SER A 2 7.05 -12.13 -39.82
N PHE A 3 7.92 -12.29 -38.83
CA PHE A 3 9.03 -11.39 -38.58
C PHE A 3 10.32 -12.02 -39.12
N LYS A 4 10.89 -11.47 -40.20
CA LYS A 4 12.19 -11.91 -40.74
C LYS A 4 13.33 -11.11 -40.09
N CYS A 5 14.40 -11.77 -39.70
CA CYS A 5 15.61 -11.08 -39.26
C CYS A 5 16.28 -10.35 -40.45
N PRO A 6 16.70 -9.08 -40.33
CA PRO A 6 17.49 -8.43 -41.38
C PRO A 6 18.94 -8.94 -41.42
N LEU A 7 19.45 -9.47 -40.30
CA LEU A 7 20.84 -9.92 -40.13
C LEU A 7 21.04 -11.42 -40.42
N CYS A 8 19.97 -12.22 -40.57
CA CYS A 8 20.09 -13.60 -41.05
C CYS A 8 18.78 -14.09 -41.70
N MET A 9 18.83 -15.21 -42.44
CA MET A 9 17.67 -15.70 -43.22
C MET A 9 16.53 -16.34 -42.39
N ARG A 10 16.55 -16.25 -41.06
CA ARG A 10 15.49 -16.83 -40.19
C ARG A 10 14.22 -15.97 -40.17
N ILE A 11 13.07 -16.66 -40.19
CA ILE A 11 11.71 -16.09 -40.16
C ILE A 11 10.97 -16.66 -38.95
N PHE A 12 10.30 -15.80 -38.19
CA PHE A 12 9.64 -16.13 -36.94
C PHE A 12 8.13 -15.85 -37.02
N SER A 13 7.32 -16.79 -36.56
CA SER A 13 5.86 -16.66 -36.47
C SER A 13 5.39 -15.82 -35.26
N GLN A 14 6.26 -15.61 -34.27
CA GLN A 14 5.96 -14.90 -33.03
C GLN A 14 6.97 -13.79 -32.76
N ARG A 15 6.47 -12.61 -32.33
CA ARG A 15 7.28 -11.40 -32.10
C ARG A 15 8.32 -11.57 -30.97
N PHE A 16 7.98 -12.33 -29.93
CA PHE A 16 8.87 -12.58 -28.78
C PHE A 16 10.14 -13.34 -29.19
N ALA A 17 9.99 -14.43 -29.96
CA ALA A 17 11.11 -15.21 -30.49
C ALA A 17 11.99 -14.38 -31.44
N TYR A 18 11.38 -13.53 -32.27
CA TYR A 18 12.11 -12.56 -33.09
C TYR A 18 12.95 -11.59 -32.25
N THR A 19 12.39 -11.00 -31.18
CA THR A 19 13.12 -10.03 -30.34
C THR A 19 14.32 -10.67 -29.63
N GLN A 20 14.15 -11.85 -29.01
CA GLN A 20 15.27 -12.57 -28.38
C GLN A 20 16.36 -12.95 -29.38
N HIS A 21 15.98 -13.36 -30.59
CA HIS A 21 16.93 -13.69 -31.65
C HIS A 21 17.67 -12.44 -32.18
N ALA A 22 16.97 -11.33 -32.41
CA ALA A 22 17.56 -10.07 -32.87
C ALA A 22 18.60 -9.53 -31.89
N GLN A 23 18.33 -9.61 -30.58
CA GLN A 23 19.29 -9.23 -29.53
C GLN A 23 20.57 -10.09 -29.52
N LYS A 24 20.48 -11.38 -29.91
CA LYS A 24 21.67 -12.21 -30.13
C LYS A 24 22.39 -11.88 -31.44
N CYS A 25 21.68 -11.71 -32.55
CA CYS A 25 22.31 -11.35 -33.82
C CYS A 25 23.03 -10.01 -33.79
N LEU A 26 22.53 -9.01 -33.05
CA LEU A 26 23.24 -7.75 -32.84
C LEU A 26 24.58 -7.95 -32.12
N LYS A 27 24.59 -8.70 -31.01
CA LYS A 27 25.81 -8.97 -30.23
C LYS A 27 26.89 -9.78 -30.97
N ASN A 28 26.53 -10.50 -32.02
CA ASN A 28 27.50 -11.22 -32.85
C ASN A 28 28.20 -10.31 -33.88
N VAL A 29 27.60 -9.17 -34.27
CA VAL A 29 28.20 -8.21 -35.22
C VAL A 29 29.21 -7.28 -34.53
N GLU A 30 29.11 -7.12 -33.21
CA GLU A 30 30.01 -6.27 -32.40
C GLU A 30 31.35 -6.94 -32.04
N VAL A 31 31.67 -8.11 -32.64
CA VAL A 31 32.86 -8.93 -32.31
C VAL A 31 33.71 -9.30 -33.53
N GLU A 32 33.21 -9.12 -34.76
CA GLU A 32 33.87 -9.55 -36.01
C GLU A 32 34.45 -8.35 -36.80
N VAL A 33 35.19 -7.45 -36.13
CA VAL A 33 35.92 -6.33 -36.77
C VAL A 33 37.31 -6.10 -36.14
N GLU A 34 38.17 -7.12 -36.21
CA GLU A 34 39.63 -7.00 -36.25
C GLU A 34 40.22 -8.36 -36.75
N GLU A 35 41.40 -8.33 -37.37
CA GLU A 35 42.13 -9.47 -37.99
C GLU A 35 41.55 -10.07 -39.30
N ASP A 36 41.89 -9.46 -40.44
CA ASP A 36 42.05 -10.18 -41.73
C ASP A 36 43.42 -10.88 -41.76
N ASP A 37 43.50 -12.19 -42.06
CA ASP A 37 44.07 -12.71 -43.33
C ASP A 37 44.06 -14.27 -43.45
N ASP A 38 44.26 -14.74 -44.69
CA ASP A 38 44.74 -16.09 -45.12
C ASP A 38 43.90 -17.40 -44.94
N ASN A 39 43.39 -17.87 -46.09
CA ASN A 39 43.33 -19.26 -46.62
C ASN A 39 42.27 -20.32 -46.20
N ASN A 40 41.53 -20.78 -47.22
CA ASN A 40 41.21 -22.17 -47.64
C ASN A 40 41.68 -23.34 -46.72
N ASP A 41 40.94 -24.45 -46.52
CA ASP A 41 40.28 -25.25 -47.59
C ASP A 41 39.40 -26.43 -47.05
N SER A 42 38.52 -26.95 -47.91
CA SER A 42 38.05 -28.37 -48.00
C SER A 42 37.21 -29.09 -46.90
N GLU A 43 36.07 -29.63 -47.37
CA GLU A 43 35.54 -31.02 -47.22
C GLU A 43 35.06 -31.68 -45.88
N LYS A 44 33.81 -32.21 -45.98
CA LYS A 44 33.35 -33.63 -45.82
C LYS A 44 32.31 -34.02 -44.73
N TYR A 45 31.18 -34.56 -45.23
CA TYR A 45 30.48 -35.83 -44.92
C TYR A 45 30.48 -36.41 -43.47
N SER A 46 29.39 -37.01 -42.94
CA SER A 46 28.00 -37.20 -43.42
C SER A 46 27.13 -37.93 -42.36
N SER A 47 25.81 -38.10 -42.63
CA SER A 47 24.95 -39.30 -42.34
C SER A 47 24.76 -39.79 -40.87
N GLU A 48 23.66 -40.43 -40.40
CA GLU A 48 22.24 -40.68 -40.74
C GLU A 48 21.67 -41.57 -39.59
N MET A 49 20.38 -41.77 -39.25
CA MET A 49 19.02 -41.32 -39.66
C MET A 49 18.22 -41.02 -38.33
N ASP A 50 16.94 -40.62 -38.19
CA ASP A 50 15.63 -41.00 -38.78
C ASP A 50 15.18 -42.45 -38.41
N THR A 51 13.98 -42.78 -37.89
CA THR A 51 12.61 -42.41 -38.30
C THR A 51 11.52 -42.82 -37.26
N ARG A 52 10.44 -42.02 -37.16
CA ARG A 52 8.97 -42.38 -37.08
C ARG A 52 8.47 -43.37 -35.97
N SER A 53 7.16 -43.59 -35.69
CA SER A 53 5.87 -43.24 -36.35
C SER A 53 4.71 -43.01 -35.34
N ASN A 54 3.56 -42.52 -35.83
CA ASN A 54 2.30 -42.28 -35.08
C ASN A 54 1.28 -43.45 -35.15
N LEU A 55 0.05 -43.21 -34.63
CA LEU A 55 -1.26 -43.85 -34.89
C LEU A 55 -1.67 -45.05 -33.97
N SER A 56 -2.95 -45.35 -33.66
CA SER A 56 -4.22 -44.59 -33.44
C SER A 56 -5.36 -45.59 -33.15
N SER A 57 -6.60 -45.13 -32.84
CA SER A 57 -7.91 -45.86 -32.91
C SER A 57 -8.13 -47.07 -31.95
N GLU A 58 -9.33 -47.49 -31.51
CA GLU A 58 -10.70 -46.92 -31.57
C GLU A 58 -11.66 -47.52 -30.49
N TYR A 59 -12.93 -47.09 -30.51
CA TYR A 59 -14.13 -47.37 -29.67
C TYR A 59 -14.31 -48.71 -28.92
N GLU A 60 -14.97 -48.67 -27.74
CA GLU A 60 -16.38 -49.09 -27.55
C GLU A 60 -17.01 -48.57 -26.24
N ASN A 61 -18.33 -48.75 -26.05
CA ASN A 61 -19.13 -48.28 -24.90
C ASN A 61 -19.56 -49.43 -23.99
N ASP A 62 -19.70 -49.19 -22.68
CA ASP A 62 -20.78 -49.82 -21.90
C ASP A 62 -21.26 -48.92 -20.72
N LYS A 63 -22.29 -49.37 -19.99
CA LYS A 63 -23.25 -48.50 -19.27
C LYS A 63 -23.15 -48.46 -17.74
N VAL A 64 -23.70 -47.36 -17.18
CA VAL A 64 -24.22 -47.19 -15.79
C VAL A 64 -23.11 -47.15 -14.71
N GLU A 65 -23.19 -46.35 -13.62
CA GLU A 65 -24.32 -45.61 -13.01
C GLU A 65 -23.99 -44.10 -12.79
N VAL A 66 -24.88 -43.34 -12.14
CA VAL A 66 -24.77 -41.86 -11.98
C VAL A 66 -24.48 -41.46 -10.54
N ASP A 67 -23.48 -40.58 -10.36
CA ASP A 67 -23.41 -39.60 -9.27
C ASP A 67 -22.90 -38.26 -9.85
N ASP A 68 -23.40 -37.12 -9.34
CA ASP A 68 -23.42 -35.82 -10.05
C ASP A 68 -22.51 -34.74 -9.42
N ASP A 69 -21.19 -34.90 -9.57
CA ASP A 69 -20.19 -33.89 -9.18
C ASP A 69 -19.87 -32.91 -10.33
N ASN A 70 -20.87 -32.10 -10.72
CA ASN A 70 -20.66 -30.94 -11.60
C ASN A 70 -20.00 -29.77 -10.84
N ASP A 71 -18.69 -29.86 -10.59
CA ASP A 71 -17.91 -28.83 -9.89
C ASP A 71 -17.65 -27.58 -10.76
N VAL A 72 -18.71 -26.76 -10.93
CA VAL A 72 -18.70 -25.54 -11.74
C VAL A 72 -17.80 -24.48 -11.12
N GLN A 73 -16.70 -24.18 -11.81
CA GLN A 73 -15.60 -23.27 -11.47
C GLN A 73 -16.02 -21.97 -10.76
N ASN A 74 -16.15 -22.01 -9.44
CA ASN A 74 -16.38 -20.82 -8.61
C ASN A 74 -15.03 -20.20 -8.20
N MET A 75 -14.59 -19.20 -8.97
CA MET A 75 -13.33 -18.47 -8.76
C MET A 75 -13.32 -17.61 -7.48
N SER A 76 -13.19 -18.26 -6.32
CA SER A 76 -12.91 -17.61 -5.02
C SER A 76 -11.46 -17.11 -4.95
N PHE A 77 -11.16 -16.06 -5.72
CA PHE A 77 -9.79 -15.62 -6.03
C PHE A 77 -9.12 -14.73 -4.97
N ASP A 78 -9.60 -14.78 -3.72
CA ASP A 78 -9.09 -13.98 -2.59
C ASP A 78 -7.94 -14.66 -1.81
N SER A 79 -7.53 -15.89 -2.18
CA SER A 79 -6.51 -16.67 -1.44
C SER A 79 -5.11 -16.67 -2.08
N ILE A 80 -4.73 -15.62 -2.83
CA ILE A 80 -3.34 -15.44 -3.30
C ILE A 80 -2.90 -13.98 -3.13
N GLY A 81 -2.61 -13.57 -1.90
CA GLY A 81 -1.95 -12.29 -1.60
C GLY A 81 -0.46 -12.27 -1.98
N SER A 82 0.14 -11.06 -1.93
CA SER A 82 1.59 -10.82 -1.91
C SER A 82 2.44 -11.41 -3.07
N ALA A 83 2.38 -10.73 -4.23
CA ALA A 83 3.51 -10.58 -5.14
C ALA A 83 3.65 -9.09 -5.50
N ILE A 84 4.80 -8.47 -5.23
CA ILE A 84 5.05 -7.03 -5.44
C ILE A 84 6.28 -6.86 -6.33
N SER A 85 6.15 -6.08 -7.40
CA SER A 85 7.29 -5.59 -8.17
C SER A 85 7.89 -4.32 -7.54
N GLU A 86 9.16 -4.38 -7.15
CA GLU A 86 10.04 -3.21 -7.12
C GLU A 86 11.04 -3.36 -8.27
N MET A 87 11.29 -2.30 -9.03
CA MET A 87 12.21 -2.34 -10.17
C MET A 87 13.65 -2.56 -9.70
N SER A 88 14.42 -3.34 -10.46
CA SER A 88 15.83 -3.62 -10.21
C SER A 88 16.70 -2.37 -10.35
N LEU A 89 17.57 -2.14 -9.36
CA LEU A 89 18.81 -1.38 -9.55
C LEU A 89 19.95 -2.39 -9.59
N GLU A 90 20.33 -2.74 -10.83
CA GLU A 90 21.60 -3.35 -11.27
C GLU A 90 22.40 -4.18 -10.25
N ASP A 91 22.18 -5.50 -10.27
CA ASP A 91 23.11 -6.48 -9.71
C ASP A 91 24.39 -6.54 -10.57
N SER A 92 25.49 -5.97 -10.07
CA SER A 92 26.81 -6.17 -10.66
C SER A 92 27.37 -7.54 -10.24
N ASN A 93 27.10 -8.55 -11.05
CA ASN A 93 27.69 -9.89 -10.92
C ASN A 93 29.23 -9.81 -11.02
N PHE A 94 29.91 -9.87 -9.88
CA PHE A 94 31.33 -10.26 -9.85
C PHE A 94 31.40 -11.78 -9.72
N GLU A 95 32.09 -12.41 -10.66
CA GLU A 95 32.14 -13.87 -10.80
C GLU A 95 32.93 -14.55 -9.67
N ASN A 96 32.64 -15.84 -9.46
CA ASN A 96 33.44 -16.68 -8.57
C ASN A 96 34.77 -17.04 -9.24
N ILE A 97 35.80 -16.22 -9.02
CA ILE A 97 37.19 -16.61 -9.30
C ILE A 97 37.73 -17.43 -8.12
N LEU A 98 38.58 -18.40 -8.44
CA LEU A 98 38.99 -19.49 -7.55
C LEU A 98 39.92 -19.07 -6.40
N ASP A 99 39.85 -19.92 -5.39
CA ASP A 99 40.64 -20.03 -4.17
C ASP A 99 42.14 -19.70 -4.28
N SER A 100 42.63 -18.90 -3.34
CA SER A 100 44.04 -18.86 -2.93
C SER A 100 44.13 -18.45 -1.45
N SER A 101 44.53 -19.39 -0.59
CA SER A 101 44.53 -19.24 0.85
C SER A 101 45.74 -18.46 1.41
N GLU A 102 45.50 -17.32 2.04
CA GLU A 102 46.42 -16.73 3.02
C GLU A 102 45.65 -16.27 4.28
N GLU A 103 46.00 -16.80 5.45
CA GLU A 103 45.57 -16.27 6.75
C GLU A 103 46.59 -15.23 7.25
N PRO A 104 46.20 -13.96 7.48
CA PRO A 104 47.08 -12.98 8.11
C PRO A 104 46.77 -12.81 9.61
N GLU A 105 47.82 -13.03 10.41
CA GLU A 105 48.09 -12.58 11.79
C GLU A 105 46.91 -12.47 12.79
N ILE A 106 46.95 -13.34 13.81
CA ILE A 106 46.06 -13.32 14.97
C ILE A 106 46.46 -12.18 15.91
N PHE A 107 45.66 -11.11 15.96
CA PHE A 107 45.62 -10.23 17.12
C PHE A 107 45.05 -10.99 18.34
N GLU A 108 45.70 -10.89 19.50
CA GLU A 108 45.22 -11.53 20.75
C GLU A 108 43.85 -10.98 21.20
N GLU A 109 43.13 -11.76 22.02
CA GLU A 109 41.87 -11.31 22.60
C GLU A 109 42.06 -10.20 23.64
N PRO A 110 41.22 -9.14 23.65
CA PRO A 110 41.05 -8.30 24.83
C PRO A 110 40.46 -9.17 25.96
N LYS A 111 41.26 -9.41 26.99
CA LYS A 111 41.05 -10.51 27.95
C LYS A 111 39.76 -10.36 28.77
N ASN A 112 38.97 -11.45 28.79
CA ASN A 112 37.69 -11.69 29.48
C ASN A 112 36.40 -11.34 28.71
N LEU A 113 35.83 -12.36 28.04
CA LEU A 113 34.39 -12.45 27.77
C LEU A 113 33.72 -13.65 28.49
N ASN A 114 34.21 -13.99 29.68
CA ASN A 114 33.68 -15.07 30.53
C ASN A 114 32.25 -14.75 31.04
N THR A 115 31.26 -15.30 30.32
CA THR A 115 29.95 -15.73 30.85
C THR A 115 29.28 -14.82 31.89
N LYS A 116 29.20 -13.52 31.62
CA LYS A 116 28.35 -12.57 32.36
C LYS A 116 27.27 -12.01 31.44
N THR A 117 26.09 -11.74 32.00
CA THR A 117 24.94 -11.17 31.30
C THR A 117 25.24 -9.76 30.82
N CYS A 118 25.61 -9.62 29.55
CA CYS A 118 26.02 -8.35 28.97
C CYS A 118 24.82 -7.64 28.30
N THR A 119 24.62 -6.37 28.66
CA THR A 119 23.59 -5.46 28.11
C THR A 119 24.18 -4.34 27.25
N GLU A 120 25.51 -4.25 27.20
CA GLU A 120 26.29 -3.16 26.60
C GLU A 120 27.28 -3.74 25.58
N PHE A 121 27.89 -2.89 24.76
CA PHE A 121 28.96 -3.31 23.84
C PHE A 121 30.34 -3.14 24.49
N PRO A 122 31.38 -3.88 24.04
CA PRO A 122 32.73 -3.77 24.61
C PRO A 122 33.35 -2.36 24.47
N ASN A 123 32.95 -1.60 23.45
CA ASN A 123 33.29 -0.20 23.23
C ASN A 123 32.35 0.41 22.15
N ASP A 124 32.42 1.73 21.96
CA ASP A 124 31.57 2.44 20.98
C ASP A 124 31.89 2.12 19.51
N ALA A 125 33.15 1.80 19.13
CA ALA A 125 33.46 1.45 17.75
C ALA A 125 32.89 0.08 17.34
N TYR A 126 32.90 -0.89 18.26
CA TYR A 126 32.21 -2.18 18.13
C TYR A 126 30.71 -1.97 17.95
N LYS A 127 30.11 -1.16 18.84
CA LYS A 127 28.70 -0.77 18.80
C LYS A 127 28.34 -0.15 17.45
N ASP A 128 29.02 0.92 17.05
CA ASP A 128 28.69 1.68 15.85
C ASP A 128 28.86 0.86 14.57
N LEU A 129 29.89 0.01 14.48
CA LEU A 129 30.00 -0.95 13.37
C LEU A 129 28.79 -1.92 13.36
N MET A 130 28.41 -2.48 14.50
CA MET A 130 27.28 -3.42 14.56
C MET A 130 25.92 -2.76 14.32
N LEU A 131 25.75 -1.49 14.71
CA LEU A 131 24.61 -0.64 14.36
C LEU A 131 24.57 -0.41 12.84
N LEU A 132 25.70 -0.04 12.23
CA LEU A 132 25.84 0.22 10.79
C LEU A 132 25.56 -1.05 9.96
N VAL A 133 26.14 -2.18 10.36
CA VAL A 133 25.94 -3.51 9.75
C VAL A 133 24.48 -3.96 9.84
N THR A 134 23.79 -3.65 10.94
CA THR A 134 22.36 -3.98 11.10
C THR A 134 21.46 -3.03 10.30
N LYS A 135 21.75 -1.72 10.33
CA LYS A 135 21.01 -0.66 9.63
C LYS A 135 21.04 -0.81 8.11
N TYR A 136 22.23 -1.07 7.55
CA TYR A 136 22.45 -1.23 6.11
C TYR A 136 22.50 -2.69 5.64
N LYS A 137 22.23 -3.65 6.54
CA LYS A 137 22.11 -5.10 6.26
C LYS A 137 23.37 -5.70 5.62
N ILE A 138 24.55 -5.22 6.03
CA ILE A 138 25.83 -5.60 5.44
C ILE A 138 26.06 -7.11 5.64
N ASN A 139 26.34 -7.82 4.54
CA ASN A 139 26.64 -9.26 4.57
C ASN A 139 28.00 -9.53 5.23
N ASN A 140 28.23 -10.77 5.66
CA ASN A 140 29.41 -11.08 6.46
C ASN A 140 30.73 -10.84 5.68
N LYS A 141 30.77 -11.12 4.36
CA LYS A 141 31.94 -10.84 3.51
C LYS A 141 32.27 -9.34 3.50
N GLY A 142 31.34 -8.49 3.09
CA GLY A 142 31.56 -7.04 2.99
C GLY A 142 31.88 -6.37 4.34
N GLY A 143 31.26 -6.82 5.43
CA GLY A 143 31.58 -6.29 6.76
C GLY A 143 32.91 -6.80 7.32
N ASN A 144 33.33 -8.02 6.96
CA ASN A 144 34.67 -8.51 7.28
C ASN A 144 35.75 -7.74 6.52
N GLU A 145 35.50 -7.33 5.25
CA GLU A 145 36.42 -6.45 4.54
C GLU A 145 36.51 -5.05 5.16
N ILE A 146 35.41 -4.51 5.71
CA ILE A 146 35.44 -3.25 6.49
C ILE A 146 36.32 -3.40 7.74
N ILE A 147 36.20 -4.54 8.46
CA ILE A 147 37.06 -4.83 9.63
C ILE A 147 38.52 -4.98 9.21
N ARG A 148 38.81 -5.71 8.13
CA ARG A 148 40.18 -5.88 7.59
C ARG A 148 40.78 -4.53 7.17
N PHE A 149 40.02 -3.71 6.45
CA PHE A 149 40.44 -2.35 6.06
C PHE A 149 40.76 -1.49 7.28
N PHE A 150 39.89 -1.46 8.28
CA PHE A 150 40.13 -0.71 9.51
C PHE A 150 41.39 -1.21 10.24
N ASN A 151 41.52 -2.52 10.45
CA ASN A 151 42.67 -3.10 11.15
C ASN A 151 43.99 -2.85 10.42
N LYS A 152 44.00 -2.85 9.09
CA LYS A 152 45.19 -2.55 8.26
C LYS A 152 45.64 -1.09 8.34
N HIS A 153 44.76 -0.16 8.71
CA HIS A 153 45.01 1.29 8.60
C HIS A 153 44.81 2.09 9.89
N SER A 154 44.40 1.48 11.00
CA SER A 154 44.09 2.18 12.26
C SER A 154 45.31 2.48 13.14
N ASN A 155 46.46 1.84 12.88
CA ASN A 155 47.68 1.91 13.71
C ASN A 155 47.49 1.50 15.18
N LEU A 156 46.45 0.72 15.50
CA LEU A 156 46.17 0.22 16.85
C LEU A 156 46.83 -1.16 17.09
N THR A 157 47.30 -1.40 18.32
CA THR A 157 47.89 -2.68 18.73
C THR A 157 46.87 -3.78 19.03
N GLU A 158 45.63 -3.40 19.35
CA GLU A 158 44.47 -4.28 19.50
C GLU A 158 43.31 -3.69 18.69
N SER A 159 42.50 -4.54 18.05
CA SER A 159 41.32 -4.05 17.33
C SER A 159 40.16 -3.77 18.29
N PRO A 160 39.52 -2.58 18.24
CA PRO A 160 38.29 -2.32 18.98
C PRO A 160 37.06 -2.98 18.33
N LEU A 161 37.20 -3.55 17.12
CA LEU A 161 36.11 -4.16 16.36
C LEU A 161 35.94 -5.65 16.72
N PRO A 162 34.76 -6.26 16.47
CA PRO A 162 34.63 -7.71 16.51
C PRO A 162 35.60 -8.38 15.52
N LYS A 163 36.17 -9.53 15.89
CA LYS A 163 37.08 -10.33 15.03
C LYS A 163 36.50 -10.59 13.63
N ASN A 164 35.19 -10.82 13.55
CA ASN A 164 34.41 -10.85 12.33
C ASN A 164 32.94 -10.51 12.61
N ILE A 165 32.17 -10.25 11.55
CA ILE A 165 30.74 -9.91 11.63
C ILE A 165 29.90 -11.02 12.29
N GLU A 166 30.31 -12.28 12.18
CA GLU A 166 29.56 -13.43 12.73
C GLU A 166 29.66 -13.46 14.26
N GLN A 167 30.85 -13.22 14.82
CA GLN A 167 31.04 -13.05 16.26
C GLN A 167 30.33 -11.79 16.77
N GLY A 168 30.38 -10.67 16.04
CA GLY A 168 29.60 -9.47 16.39
C GLY A 168 28.09 -9.73 16.41
N ARG A 169 27.57 -10.47 15.42
CA ARG A 169 26.16 -10.93 15.37
C ARG A 169 25.81 -11.90 16.50
N ALA A 170 26.70 -12.82 16.86
CA ALA A 170 26.53 -13.76 17.96
C ALA A 170 26.53 -13.06 19.32
N PHE A 171 27.40 -12.07 19.51
CA PHE A 171 27.43 -11.24 20.72
C PHE A 171 26.09 -10.50 20.92
N MET A 172 25.56 -9.83 19.89
CA MET A 172 24.23 -9.21 19.95
C MET A 172 23.09 -10.22 20.20
N ASN A 173 23.17 -11.43 19.65
CA ASN A 173 22.19 -12.48 19.93
C ASN A 173 22.20 -12.87 21.42
N ASN A 174 23.38 -12.92 22.03
CA ASN A 174 23.60 -13.32 23.42
C ASN A 174 23.33 -12.21 24.45
N MET A 175 23.17 -10.96 24.03
CA MET A 175 22.78 -9.86 24.92
C MET A 175 21.47 -10.16 25.66
N LYS A 176 21.48 -9.99 26.98
CA LYS A 176 20.34 -10.31 27.85
C LYS A 176 19.44 -9.08 28.06
N PHE A 177 18.53 -8.88 27.11
CA PHE A 177 17.39 -7.98 27.28
C PHE A 177 16.15 -8.81 27.57
N SER A 178 15.73 -8.89 28.84
CA SER A 178 14.50 -9.57 29.26
C SER A 178 13.27 -9.10 28.48
N ASN A 179 13.32 -7.86 27.98
CA ASN A 179 12.27 -7.24 27.20
C ASN A 179 12.31 -7.55 25.69
N LEU A 180 13.28 -8.33 25.19
CA LEU A 180 13.44 -8.71 23.77
C LEU A 180 13.72 -10.23 23.60
N GLU A 181 13.29 -11.05 24.57
CA GLU A 181 13.41 -12.51 24.50
C GLU A 181 12.10 -13.12 23.96
N PHE A 182 12.26 -14.06 23.02
CA PHE A 182 11.15 -14.80 22.41
C PHE A 182 11.07 -16.21 22.98
N SER A 183 9.86 -16.63 23.32
CA SER A 183 9.52 -17.97 23.79
C SER A 183 9.04 -18.85 22.63
N LYS A 184 9.15 -20.17 22.81
CA LYS A 184 8.66 -21.20 21.89
C LYS A 184 7.79 -22.19 22.67
N VAL A 185 6.57 -22.45 22.21
CA VAL A 185 5.65 -23.43 22.80
C VAL A 185 5.09 -24.35 21.71
N LEU A 186 4.88 -25.63 22.03
CA LEU A 186 4.21 -26.59 21.15
C LEU A 186 2.69 -26.38 21.25
N ILE A 187 2.02 -26.17 20.11
CA ILE A 187 0.57 -26.00 20.06
C ILE A 187 -0.13 -27.31 19.65
N THR A 188 0.41 -28.02 18.66
CA THR A 188 -0.14 -29.31 18.20
C THR A 188 0.92 -30.19 17.55
N LYS A 189 0.59 -31.46 17.32
CA LYS A 189 1.36 -32.42 16.52
C LYS A 189 0.47 -32.98 15.41
N HIS A 190 0.97 -33.05 14.19
CA HIS A 190 0.24 -33.62 13.05
C HIS A 190 1.23 -34.24 12.05
N GLU A 191 0.96 -35.46 11.57
CA GLU A 191 1.79 -36.19 10.59
C GLU A 191 3.31 -36.13 10.93
N ASP A 192 3.63 -36.48 12.18
CA ASP A 192 4.98 -36.45 12.79
C ASP A 192 5.72 -35.08 12.77
N LYS A 193 5.03 -33.99 12.38
CA LYS A 193 5.50 -32.61 12.51
C LYS A 193 5.00 -31.97 13.81
N ASP A 194 5.90 -31.26 14.49
CA ASP A 194 5.60 -30.45 15.67
C ASP A 194 5.32 -29.00 15.28
N TYR A 195 4.11 -28.51 15.57
CA TYR A 195 3.68 -27.16 15.22
C TYR A 195 3.82 -26.23 16.43
N PHE A 196 4.74 -25.27 16.31
CA PHE A 196 5.13 -24.38 17.40
C PHE A 196 4.66 -22.94 17.19
N LEU A 197 4.19 -22.31 18.27
CA LEU A 197 4.04 -20.87 18.38
C LEU A 197 5.37 -20.27 18.87
N TYR A 198 5.86 -19.26 18.14
CA TYR A 198 7.01 -18.44 18.53
C TYR A 198 6.51 -17.05 18.91
N TYR A 199 6.76 -16.57 20.13
CA TYR A 199 6.07 -15.38 20.66
C TYR A 199 6.90 -14.56 21.67
N GLN A 200 6.51 -13.31 21.89
CA GLN A 200 6.95 -12.50 23.04
C GLN A 200 5.83 -12.47 24.10
N ASN A 201 6.19 -12.28 25.37
CA ASN A 201 5.18 -12.06 26.40
C ASN A 201 4.36 -10.78 26.11
N LEU A 202 3.04 -10.89 26.13
CA LEU A 202 2.09 -9.81 25.84
C LEU A 202 2.37 -8.53 26.64
N ILE A 203 2.52 -8.66 27.95
CA ILE A 203 2.75 -7.54 28.88
C ILE A 203 4.11 -6.89 28.62
N GLN A 204 5.08 -7.68 28.15
CA GLN A 204 6.38 -7.20 27.76
C GLN A 204 6.38 -6.46 26.42
N CYS A 205 5.56 -6.88 25.44
CA CYS A 205 5.30 -6.09 24.23
C CYS A 205 4.65 -4.74 24.56
N ILE A 206 3.67 -4.71 25.45
CA ILE A 206 3.01 -3.49 25.94
C ILE A 206 4.07 -2.56 26.57
N LYS A 207 4.88 -3.06 27.50
CA LYS A 207 5.97 -2.29 28.14
C LYS A 207 7.03 -1.83 27.13
N ASN A 208 7.31 -2.58 26.07
CA ASN A 208 8.22 -2.14 24.99
C ASN A 208 7.69 -0.91 24.24
N ILE A 209 6.40 -0.89 23.87
CA ILE A 209 5.77 0.26 23.19
C ILE A 209 5.88 1.50 24.09
N LEU A 210 5.65 1.35 25.39
CA LEU A 210 5.70 2.45 26.36
C LEU A 210 7.11 2.94 26.69
N THR A 211 8.16 2.15 26.39
CA THR A 211 9.57 2.61 26.51
C THR A 211 10.04 3.48 25.34
N VAL A 212 9.24 3.61 24.27
CA VAL A 212 9.55 4.54 23.18
C VAL A 212 9.29 5.97 23.66
N PRO A 213 10.22 6.94 23.45
CA PRO A 213 9.96 8.35 23.70
C PRO A 213 8.69 8.86 23.01
N ASP A 214 8.17 9.99 23.48
CA ASP A 214 7.00 10.72 22.95
C ASP A 214 5.64 9.98 22.96
N ILE A 215 5.61 8.64 23.00
CA ILE A 215 4.38 7.84 23.04
C ILE A 215 3.51 8.10 24.29
N THR A 216 4.11 8.28 25.46
CA THR A 216 3.32 8.50 26.70
C THR A 216 2.70 9.89 26.79
N GLN A 217 3.25 10.89 26.06
CA GLN A 217 2.93 12.31 26.26
C GLN A 217 1.45 12.63 25.97
N ASN A 218 0.86 11.95 24.99
CA ASN A 218 -0.53 12.12 24.57
C ASN A 218 -1.33 10.81 24.78
N PHE A 219 -0.95 10.02 25.78
CA PHE A 219 -1.53 8.69 26.02
C PHE A 219 -2.86 8.81 26.75
N ALA A 220 -3.96 8.41 26.11
CA ALA A 220 -5.30 8.50 26.67
C ALA A 220 -5.43 7.65 27.94
N LEU A 221 -5.85 8.29 29.03
CA LEU A 221 -6.03 7.66 30.35
C LEU A 221 -7.49 7.35 30.67
N SER A 222 -8.45 8.00 30.02
CA SER A 222 -9.87 7.86 30.31
C SER A 222 -10.74 8.18 29.12
N TYR A 223 -12.01 7.77 29.18
CA TYR A 223 -13.05 8.28 28.29
C TYR A 223 -13.09 9.81 28.33
N GLU A 224 -13.13 10.43 27.15
CA GLU A 224 -13.26 11.87 26.98
C GLU A 224 -14.45 12.16 26.06
N ASN A 225 -15.43 12.92 26.55
CA ASN A 225 -16.63 13.24 25.79
C ASN A 225 -16.32 14.36 24.79
N TYR A 226 -15.79 14.00 23.61
CA TYR A 226 -15.35 14.98 22.62
C TYR A 226 -16.56 15.53 21.84
N GLU A 227 -16.86 16.81 22.08
CA GLU A 227 -17.96 17.53 21.45
C GLU A 227 -17.45 18.82 20.81
N TYR A 228 -17.97 19.14 19.62
CA TYR A 228 -17.71 20.40 18.94
C TYR A 228 -19.06 21.05 18.57
N ASN A 229 -19.25 22.31 18.97
CA ASN A 229 -20.52 23.04 18.84
C ASN A 229 -21.77 22.35 19.43
N GLY A 230 -21.60 21.34 20.29
CA GLY A 230 -22.68 20.53 20.87
C GLY A 230 -23.03 19.25 20.10
N GLU A 231 -22.28 18.92 19.03
CA GLU A 231 -22.33 17.61 18.36
C GLU A 231 -21.16 16.74 18.84
N SER A 232 -21.40 15.45 19.09
CA SER A 232 -20.34 14.48 19.40
C SER A 232 -19.46 14.20 18.18
N ILE A 233 -18.14 14.13 18.39
CA ILE A 233 -17.15 13.94 17.33
C ILE A 233 -16.40 12.62 17.55
N TYR A 234 -16.50 11.71 16.59
CA TYR A 234 -15.83 10.41 16.58
C TYR A 234 -14.44 10.54 15.93
N SER A 235 -13.38 10.15 16.63
CA SER A 235 -11.99 10.28 16.17
C SER A 235 -11.08 9.18 16.73
N GLU A 236 -10.82 9.20 18.04
CA GLU A 236 -9.94 8.30 18.77
C GLU A 236 -10.72 7.33 19.64
N GLN A 237 -10.20 6.11 19.86
CA GLN A 237 -10.95 5.09 20.63
C GLN A 237 -11.40 5.55 22.03
N ASN A 238 -10.73 6.50 22.67
CA ASN A 238 -11.12 7.00 23.99
C ASN A 238 -12.29 8.01 23.97
N THR A 239 -12.78 8.45 22.82
CA THR A 239 -14.01 9.26 22.71
C THR A 239 -15.27 8.41 22.50
N GLU A 240 -15.11 7.10 22.28
CA GLU A 240 -16.15 6.29 21.63
C GLU A 240 -16.92 5.34 22.55
N LYS A 241 -18.03 4.80 22.01
CA LYS A 241 -18.97 3.93 22.71
C LYS A 241 -18.33 2.66 23.30
N TRP A 242 -17.37 2.01 22.61
CA TRP A 242 -16.70 0.82 23.16
C TRP A 242 -15.90 1.16 24.41
N TRP A 243 -15.11 2.24 24.37
CA TRP A 243 -14.28 2.62 25.52
C TRP A 243 -15.16 3.08 26.68
N LYS A 244 -16.18 3.90 26.40
CA LYS A 244 -17.15 4.33 27.40
C LYS A 244 -17.76 3.16 28.16
N THR A 245 -18.45 2.27 27.45
CA THR A 245 -19.15 1.13 28.04
C THR A 245 -18.19 0.12 28.69
N THR A 246 -16.98 -0.05 28.14
CA THR A 246 -15.94 -0.89 28.76
C THR A 246 -15.45 -0.27 30.07
N GLN A 247 -15.11 1.03 30.10
CA GLN A 247 -14.61 1.72 31.30
C GLN A 247 -15.70 1.84 32.38
N GLU A 248 -16.97 2.04 32.00
CA GLU A 248 -18.13 2.02 32.89
C GLU A 248 -18.35 0.64 33.57
N SER A 249 -17.80 -0.44 33.00
CA SER A 249 -17.83 -1.79 33.60
C SER A 249 -16.65 -2.12 34.52
N LEU A 250 -15.66 -1.22 34.65
CA LEU A 250 -14.49 -1.40 35.51
C LEU A 250 -14.70 -0.78 36.90
N PRO A 251 -13.95 -1.22 37.94
CA PRO A 251 -14.00 -0.60 39.26
C PRO A 251 -13.63 0.90 39.23
N THR A 252 -14.33 1.73 40.02
CA THR A 252 -14.14 3.18 40.04
C THR A 252 -12.68 3.60 40.26
N GLY A 253 -12.16 4.43 39.35
CA GLY A 253 -10.77 4.91 39.37
C GLY A 253 -9.82 4.14 38.45
N SER A 254 -10.21 2.94 38.02
CA SER A 254 -9.44 2.11 37.07
C SER A 254 -9.24 2.80 35.72
N LYS A 255 -8.15 2.44 35.04
CA LYS A 255 -7.81 2.95 33.70
C LYS A 255 -7.92 1.83 32.66
N LEU A 256 -8.49 2.12 31.51
CA LEU A 256 -8.64 1.14 30.42
C LEU A 256 -7.38 1.12 29.55
N LEU A 257 -6.86 -0.07 29.29
CA LEU A 257 -5.79 -0.30 28.32
C LEU A 257 -6.35 -1.04 27.11
N SER A 258 -6.61 -0.27 26.05
CA SER A 258 -7.10 -0.80 24.77
C SER A 258 -5.97 -1.51 24.03
N ILE A 259 -6.15 -2.81 23.78
CA ILE A 259 -5.27 -3.65 22.98
C ILE A 259 -5.86 -3.81 21.58
N ILE A 260 -5.11 -3.38 20.56
CA ILE A 260 -5.45 -3.57 19.14
C ILE A 260 -4.54 -4.65 18.58
N LEU A 261 -5.13 -5.63 17.90
CA LEU A 261 -4.42 -6.73 17.23
C LEU A 261 -4.45 -6.55 15.71
N TYR A 262 -3.41 -7.02 15.02
CA TYR A 262 -3.42 -7.25 13.57
C TYR A 262 -2.75 -8.58 13.25
N SER A 263 -3.35 -9.38 12.38
CA SER A 263 -2.77 -10.65 11.92
C SER A 263 -3.15 -10.90 10.46
N ASP A 264 -2.16 -11.32 9.67
CA ASP A 264 -2.31 -11.69 8.25
C ASP A 264 -1.18 -12.66 7.85
N ALA A 265 -1.46 -13.56 6.92
CA ALA A 265 -0.54 -14.58 6.43
C ALA A 265 0.19 -14.11 5.17
N THR A 266 1.48 -13.82 5.29
CA THR A 266 2.24 -13.13 4.24
C THR A 266 3.31 -14.03 3.61
N THR A 267 3.48 -13.96 2.28
CA THR A 267 4.52 -14.72 1.57
C THR A 267 5.91 -14.21 1.94
N THR A 268 6.86 -15.11 2.12
CA THR A 268 8.22 -14.77 2.58
C THR A 268 9.18 -14.56 1.40
N ASP A 269 9.04 -15.36 0.34
CA ASP A 269 9.70 -15.22 -0.96
C ASP A 269 8.80 -14.60 -2.05
N THR A 270 9.41 -14.28 -3.20
CA THR A 270 8.74 -13.72 -4.38
C THR A 270 8.07 -14.76 -5.29
N LEU A 271 8.21 -16.05 -4.98
CA LEU A 271 7.62 -17.18 -5.73
C LEU A 271 6.34 -17.71 -5.06
N GLY A 272 5.99 -17.23 -3.86
CA GLY A 272 4.86 -17.68 -3.07
C GLY A 272 5.04 -19.05 -2.42
N LYS A 273 6.26 -19.60 -2.39
CA LYS A 273 6.52 -20.98 -1.94
C LYS A 273 6.58 -21.17 -0.43
N SER A 274 6.71 -20.09 0.33
CA SER A 274 6.72 -20.11 1.79
C SER A 274 5.94 -18.93 2.34
N GLN A 275 5.23 -19.16 3.44
CA GLN A 275 4.38 -18.19 4.13
C GLN A 275 4.70 -18.18 5.63
N LEU A 276 4.45 -17.05 6.28
CA LEU A 276 4.44 -16.93 7.74
C LEU A 276 3.25 -16.07 8.15
N HIS A 277 2.65 -16.39 9.30
CA HIS A 277 1.49 -15.69 9.85
C HIS A 277 1.88 -14.90 11.10
N PRO A 278 2.52 -13.72 10.95
CA PRO A 278 2.79 -12.83 12.08
C PRO A 278 1.50 -12.22 12.66
N ILE A 279 1.46 -12.14 13.99
CA ILE A 279 0.50 -11.36 14.74
C ILE A 279 1.21 -10.21 15.46
N TYR A 280 0.60 -9.04 15.43
CA TYR A 280 1.14 -7.78 15.94
C TYR A 280 0.18 -7.14 16.94
N ILE A 281 0.74 -6.32 17.83
CA ILE A 281 0.01 -5.56 18.85
C ILE A 281 0.35 -4.08 18.79
N THR A 282 -0.66 -3.23 19.03
CA THR A 282 -0.51 -1.82 19.39
C THR A 282 -1.55 -1.44 20.46
N LEU A 283 -1.43 -0.24 21.02
CA LEU A 283 -2.33 0.25 22.06
C LEU A 283 -3.28 1.31 21.50
N GLY A 284 -4.58 1.17 21.75
CA GLY A 284 -5.60 2.15 21.36
C GLY A 284 -5.49 3.47 22.12
N ASN A 285 -4.88 3.46 23.31
CA ASN A 285 -4.55 4.65 24.11
C ASN A 285 -3.57 5.63 23.41
N ILE A 286 -2.89 5.22 22.34
CA ILE A 286 -1.93 6.06 21.61
C ILE A 286 -2.67 6.72 20.44
N PRO A 287 -2.61 8.05 20.25
CA PRO A 287 -3.33 8.72 19.15
C PRO A 287 -2.94 8.22 17.75
N ILE A 288 -3.89 8.12 16.82
CA ILE A 288 -3.82 7.66 15.43
C ILE A 288 -2.54 8.11 14.74
N TRP A 289 -2.20 9.40 14.78
CA TRP A 289 -1.03 9.95 14.09
C TRP A 289 0.30 9.36 14.57
N ARG A 290 0.35 8.94 15.85
CA ARG A 290 1.51 8.31 16.52
C ARG A 290 1.43 6.79 16.48
N ARG A 291 0.25 6.22 16.73
CA ARG A 291 -0.11 4.80 16.62
C ARG A 291 0.15 4.25 15.22
N ASN A 292 -0.03 5.07 14.18
CA ASN A 292 0.26 4.71 12.80
C ASN A 292 1.74 4.68 12.41
N LYS A 293 2.67 5.08 13.29
CA LYS A 293 4.11 4.82 13.09
C LYS A 293 4.44 3.32 13.24
N GLN A 294 5.68 2.94 12.96
CA GLN A 294 6.15 1.55 13.05
C GLN A 294 6.54 1.15 14.48
N ASP A 295 7.18 2.07 15.20
CA ASP A 295 7.74 1.90 16.55
C ASP A 295 6.67 1.83 17.65
N ALA A 296 5.48 2.40 17.42
CA ALA A 296 4.30 2.23 18.27
C ALA A 296 3.66 0.83 18.20
N LYS A 297 4.26 -0.12 17.46
CA LYS A 297 3.75 -1.48 17.24
C LYS A 297 4.83 -2.52 17.54
N GLN A 298 4.42 -3.70 18.01
CA GLN A 298 5.31 -4.83 18.28
C GLN A 298 4.84 -6.10 17.57
N LEU A 299 5.77 -6.96 17.17
CA LEU A 299 5.47 -8.34 16.78
C LEU A 299 5.18 -9.16 18.05
N LEU A 300 3.95 -9.63 18.20
CA LEU A 300 3.54 -10.47 19.32
C LEU A 300 3.98 -11.93 19.11
N GLY A 301 3.93 -12.43 17.87
CA GLY A 301 4.47 -13.75 17.51
C GLY A 301 4.27 -14.16 16.05
N TYR A 302 4.66 -15.39 15.74
CA TYR A 302 4.31 -16.10 14.51
C TYR A 302 3.37 -17.26 14.84
N LEU A 303 2.15 -17.22 14.31
CA LEU A 303 1.16 -18.28 14.45
C LEU A 303 1.55 -19.47 13.53
N PRO A 304 1.48 -20.71 14.02
CA PRO A 304 1.78 -21.89 13.20
C PRO A 304 0.76 -22.06 12.08
N ILE A 305 1.26 -22.15 10.84
CA ILE A 305 0.44 -22.51 9.66
C ILE A 305 0.40 -24.04 9.58
N LEU A 306 -0.73 -24.64 9.93
CA LEU A 306 -0.91 -26.09 9.89
C LEU A 306 -1.28 -26.56 8.46
N GLU A 307 -0.43 -27.41 7.90
CA GLU A 307 -0.70 -28.19 6.68
C GLU A 307 -1.53 -29.43 7.07
N ALA A 308 -2.85 -29.35 7.05
CA ALA A 308 -3.74 -30.49 7.36
C ALA A 308 -4.99 -30.49 6.49
N ALA A 309 -5.44 -31.67 6.07
CA ALA A 309 -6.74 -31.84 5.42
C ALA A 309 -7.93 -31.59 6.39
N ASN A 310 -7.73 -31.85 7.69
CA ASN A 310 -8.71 -31.55 8.72
C ASN A 310 -8.74 -30.05 9.05
N LYS A 311 -9.70 -29.34 8.45
CA LYS A 311 -9.91 -27.89 8.64
C LYS A 311 -10.22 -27.50 10.10
N ASP A 312 -10.86 -28.37 10.88
CA ASP A 312 -11.14 -28.07 12.29
C ASP A 312 -9.86 -28.13 13.13
N LEU A 313 -8.92 -29.04 12.84
CA LEU A 313 -7.59 -29.05 13.48
C LEU A 313 -6.78 -27.77 13.15
N VAL A 314 -6.92 -27.21 11.94
CA VAL A 314 -6.29 -25.94 11.56
C VAL A 314 -6.88 -24.76 12.36
N ARG A 315 -8.21 -24.70 12.50
CA ARG A 315 -8.92 -23.67 13.28
C ARG A 315 -8.60 -23.77 14.78
N ASP A 316 -8.62 -24.97 15.32
CA ASP A 316 -8.24 -25.29 16.70
C ASP A 316 -6.78 -24.90 17.00
N THR A 317 -5.85 -25.19 16.08
CA THR A 317 -4.44 -24.79 16.19
C THR A 317 -4.28 -23.25 16.20
N PHE A 318 -5.04 -22.54 15.38
CA PHE A 318 -5.08 -21.07 15.37
C PHE A 318 -5.65 -20.51 16.68
N HIS A 319 -6.79 -21.01 17.17
CA HIS A 319 -7.41 -20.53 18.42
C HIS A 319 -6.63 -20.92 19.68
N LYS A 320 -5.99 -22.09 19.73
CA LYS A 320 -5.05 -22.44 20.81
C LYS A 320 -3.82 -21.53 20.82
N SER A 321 -3.33 -21.12 19.66
CA SER A 321 -2.24 -20.15 19.57
C SER A 321 -2.67 -18.77 20.09
N LEU A 322 -3.86 -18.29 19.73
CA LEU A 322 -4.41 -17.04 20.23
C LEU A 322 -4.70 -17.09 21.74
N CYS A 323 -5.23 -18.22 22.22
CA CYS A 323 -5.40 -18.50 23.64
C CYS A 323 -4.07 -18.34 24.38
N HIS A 324 -3.00 -19.02 23.95
CA HIS A 324 -1.68 -18.92 24.59
C HIS A 324 -1.08 -17.51 24.56
N LEU A 325 -1.35 -16.71 23.52
CA LEU A 325 -0.89 -15.32 23.43
C LEU A 325 -1.65 -14.35 24.33
N LEU A 326 -2.94 -14.60 24.54
CA LEU A 326 -3.86 -13.68 25.21
C LEU A 326 -4.31 -14.17 26.60
N GLU A 327 -3.92 -15.39 27.00
CA GLU A 327 -4.07 -15.95 28.34
C GLU A 327 -3.68 -14.97 29.46
N PRO A 328 -2.61 -14.14 29.35
CA PRO A 328 -2.29 -13.13 30.36
C PRO A 328 -3.44 -12.16 30.65
N ILE A 329 -4.29 -11.81 29.66
CA ILE A 329 -5.44 -10.91 29.86
C ILE A 329 -6.46 -11.55 30.82
N ILE A 330 -6.60 -12.87 30.80
CA ILE A 330 -7.49 -13.63 31.68
C ILE A 330 -6.80 -13.90 33.04
N LEU A 331 -5.52 -14.29 33.03
CA LEU A 331 -4.78 -14.68 34.23
C LEU A 331 -4.39 -13.53 35.15
N LEU A 332 -4.26 -12.29 34.65
CA LEU A 332 -4.04 -11.11 35.47
C LEU A 332 -5.22 -10.80 36.41
N LYS A 333 -6.39 -11.36 36.12
CA LYS A 333 -7.68 -11.19 36.80
C LYS A 333 -8.25 -9.77 36.77
N ASP A 334 -7.48 -8.75 37.16
CA ASP A 334 -7.94 -7.36 37.15
C ASP A 334 -6.93 -6.36 36.56
N ASP A 335 -5.65 -6.31 36.98
CA ASP A 335 -4.78 -5.14 36.71
C ASP A 335 -3.34 -5.39 36.16
N ILE A 336 -2.72 -4.31 35.66
CA ILE A 336 -1.31 -4.17 35.29
C ILE A 336 -0.80 -2.79 35.74
N ASP A 337 0.29 -2.77 36.52
CA ASP A 337 1.10 -1.57 36.73
C ASP A 337 1.92 -1.21 35.46
N LEU A 338 1.66 -0.02 34.92
CA LEU A 338 2.40 0.58 33.80
C LEU A 338 2.89 1.98 34.17
N PHE A 339 4.17 2.25 33.89
CA PHE A 339 4.79 3.56 34.11
C PHE A 339 4.51 4.48 32.91
N ILE A 340 3.70 5.52 33.13
CA ILE A 340 3.24 6.50 32.13
C ILE A 340 3.53 7.90 32.68
N ASN A 341 4.17 8.77 31.88
CA ASN A 341 4.40 10.18 32.24
C ASN A 341 5.00 10.41 33.64
N ASN A 342 5.94 9.56 34.03
CA ASN A 342 6.63 9.49 35.33
C ASN A 342 5.82 8.97 36.53
N GLU A 343 4.60 8.45 36.31
CA GLU A 343 3.73 7.89 37.34
C GLU A 343 3.42 6.40 37.07
N ASN A 344 3.29 5.59 38.12
CA ASN A 344 2.74 4.23 37.98
C ASN A 344 1.22 4.31 37.95
N THR A 345 0.62 3.89 36.84
CA THR A 345 -0.82 3.91 36.61
C THR A 345 -1.36 2.48 36.45
N TRP A 346 -2.52 2.22 37.05
CA TRP A 346 -3.13 0.89 37.15
C TRP A 346 -4.11 0.66 35.99
N PHE A 347 -3.83 -0.33 35.14
CA PHE A 347 -4.56 -0.55 33.89
C PHE A 347 -5.23 -1.92 33.78
N TYR A 348 -6.45 -1.92 33.26
CA TYR A 348 -7.22 -3.12 32.92
C TYR A 348 -7.04 -3.41 31.41
N PRO A 349 -6.33 -4.48 31.00
CA PRO A 349 -6.16 -4.83 29.60
C PRO A 349 -7.48 -5.35 29.01
N ARG A 350 -7.89 -4.83 27.84
CA ARG A 350 -9.04 -5.34 27.06
C ARG A 350 -8.73 -5.28 25.57
N VAL A 351 -9.09 -6.31 24.81
CA VAL A 351 -8.97 -6.29 23.34
C VAL A 351 -10.13 -5.47 22.76
N SER A 352 -9.82 -4.43 22.00
CA SER A 352 -10.82 -3.51 21.43
C SER A 352 -11.19 -3.89 19.99
N THR A 353 -10.17 -3.95 19.11
CA THR A 353 -10.32 -4.30 17.69
C THR A 353 -9.27 -5.29 17.23
N ILE A 354 -9.65 -6.07 16.22
CA ILE A 354 -8.79 -6.96 15.47
C ILE A 354 -8.86 -6.54 14.01
N ILE A 355 -7.73 -6.09 13.48
CA ILE A 355 -7.59 -5.66 12.09
C ILE A 355 -7.16 -6.89 11.28
N ALA A 356 -7.87 -7.21 10.20
CA ALA A 356 -7.66 -8.46 9.46
C ALA A 356 -8.12 -8.39 7.98
N ASP A 357 -7.61 -9.32 7.17
CA ASP A 357 -8.24 -9.83 5.93
C ASP A 357 -9.71 -10.26 6.17
N TRP A 358 -10.55 -10.36 5.14
CA TRP A 358 -11.88 -11.00 5.26
C TRP A 358 -11.79 -12.49 5.63
N PRO A 359 -10.90 -13.31 5.02
CA PRO A 359 -10.73 -14.71 5.43
C PRO A 359 -10.16 -14.84 6.86
N GLU A 360 -9.41 -13.85 7.32
CA GLU A 360 -8.73 -13.80 8.61
C GLU A 360 -9.71 -13.34 9.70
N ALA A 361 -10.52 -12.31 9.46
CA ALA A 361 -11.66 -11.93 10.29
C ALA A 361 -12.62 -13.11 10.48
N ALA A 362 -12.95 -13.86 9.42
CA ALA A 362 -13.72 -15.09 9.53
C ALA A 362 -13.01 -16.18 10.37
N SER A 363 -11.67 -16.20 10.42
CA SER A 363 -10.90 -17.11 11.29
C SER A 363 -10.95 -16.71 12.76
N PHE A 364 -10.85 -15.41 13.06
CA PHE A 364 -11.02 -14.87 14.41
C PHE A 364 -12.45 -15.12 14.93
N CYS A 365 -13.45 -14.94 14.07
CA CYS A 365 -14.86 -15.15 14.40
C CYS A 365 -15.31 -16.62 14.43
N LEU A 366 -14.56 -17.55 13.82
CA LEU A 366 -15.00 -18.95 13.57
C LEU A 366 -16.35 -19.03 12.84
N VAL A 367 -16.50 -18.22 11.80
CA VAL A 367 -17.61 -18.33 10.83
C VAL A 367 -17.12 -18.93 9.52
N TYR A 368 -18.03 -19.49 8.72
CA TYR A 368 -17.70 -20.08 7.42
C TYR A 368 -17.07 -19.04 6.48
N LYS A 369 -15.78 -19.22 6.17
CA LYS A 369 -14.99 -18.33 5.28
C LYS A 369 -15.60 -18.12 3.88
N SER A 370 -16.49 -19.00 3.42
CA SER A 370 -17.03 -18.96 2.06
C SER A 370 -18.18 -17.96 1.93
N SER A 371 -18.05 -17.04 0.97
CA SER A 371 -19.14 -16.18 0.48
C SER A 371 -20.33 -16.96 -0.10
N ASN A 372 -20.16 -18.26 -0.36
CA ASN A 372 -21.23 -19.15 -0.81
C ASN A 372 -22.02 -19.80 0.34
N SER A 373 -21.62 -19.62 1.60
CA SER A 373 -22.39 -20.06 2.78
C SER A 373 -23.71 -19.29 2.93
N ASN A 374 -24.66 -19.85 3.70
CA ASN A 374 -26.00 -19.28 3.84
C ASN A 374 -26.02 -17.93 4.59
N LEU A 375 -25.12 -17.76 5.56
CA LEU A 375 -25.02 -16.57 6.42
C LEU A 375 -23.58 -16.00 6.40
N PRO A 376 -23.13 -15.46 5.26
CA PRO A 376 -21.71 -15.27 4.94
C PRO A 376 -21.06 -14.02 5.53
N CYS A 377 -21.76 -13.24 6.37
CA CYS A 377 -21.16 -12.12 7.11
C CYS A 377 -20.60 -12.60 8.46
N HIS A 378 -19.41 -12.12 8.84
CA HIS A 378 -18.84 -12.39 10.15
C HIS A 378 -19.43 -11.54 11.27
N SER A 379 -20.12 -10.44 10.97
CA SER A 379 -20.71 -9.53 11.97
C SER A 379 -22.20 -9.73 12.20
N CYS A 380 -22.93 -10.33 11.25
CA CYS A 380 -24.39 -10.46 11.29
C CYS A 380 -24.88 -11.78 10.66
N LEU A 381 -26.17 -12.06 10.84
CA LEU A 381 -26.90 -13.20 10.28
C LEU A 381 -27.62 -12.84 8.97
N VAL A 382 -27.06 -11.91 8.16
CA VAL A 382 -27.60 -11.61 6.83
C VAL A 382 -27.53 -12.86 5.94
N LYS A 383 -28.61 -13.12 5.20
CA LYS A 383 -28.64 -14.23 4.24
C LYS A 383 -27.89 -13.92 2.96
N ARG A 384 -27.31 -14.93 2.32
CA ARG A 384 -26.52 -14.81 1.07
C ARG A 384 -27.26 -14.11 -0.07
N GLU A 385 -28.57 -14.31 -0.21
CA GLU A 385 -29.42 -13.63 -1.19
C GLU A 385 -29.53 -12.11 -0.96
N ASN A 386 -29.41 -11.67 0.30
CA ASN A 386 -29.53 -10.27 0.71
C ASN A 386 -28.19 -9.50 0.67
N LEU A 387 -27.06 -10.15 0.36
CA LEU A 387 -25.75 -9.48 0.25
C LEU A 387 -25.69 -8.36 -0.81
N ALA A 388 -26.56 -8.43 -1.82
CA ALA A 388 -26.71 -7.42 -2.87
C ALA A 388 -27.97 -6.56 -2.68
N ASN A 389 -28.62 -6.65 -1.51
CA ASN A 389 -29.68 -5.73 -1.11
C ASN A 389 -29.05 -4.59 -0.29
N ILE A 390 -29.39 -3.36 -0.67
CA ILE A 390 -28.92 -2.11 -0.07
C ILE A 390 -30.06 -1.34 0.64
N ASP A 391 -31.28 -1.90 0.58
CA ASP A 391 -32.50 -1.34 1.17
C ASP A 391 -32.98 -2.20 2.37
N LEU A 392 -32.07 -2.99 2.98
CA LEU A 392 -32.34 -3.73 4.22
C LEU A 392 -32.62 -2.78 5.39
N SER A 393 -33.61 -3.10 6.21
CA SER A 393 -33.86 -2.37 7.45
C SER A 393 -32.90 -2.81 8.56
N VAL A 394 -32.79 -2.01 9.64
CA VAL A 394 -32.02 -2.37 10.83
C VAL A 394 -32.45 -3.72 11.42
N ASN A 395 -33.73 -4.08 11.29
CA ASN A 395 -34.27 -5.36 11.79
C ASN A 395 -33.84 -6.58 10.94
N ASP A 396 -33.44 -6.37 9.68
CA ASP A 396 -32.94 -7.43 8.81
C ASP A 396 -31.45 -7.74 9.06
N VAL A 397 -30.74 -6.84 9.76
CA VAL A 397 -29.30 -6.92 10.04
C VAL A 397 -29.07 -7.39 11.48
N ILE A 398 -29.55 -8.60 11.79
CA ILE A 398 -29.40 -9.23 13.11
C ILE A 398 -27.90 -9.48 13.37
N LEU A 399 -27.30 -8.73 14.30
CA LEU A 399 -25.88 -8.86 14.65
C LEU A 399 -25.59 -10.19 15.35
N ARG A 400 -24.36 -10.69 15.23
CA ARG A 400 -23.86 -11.85 15.98
C ARG A 400 -23.35 -11.39 17.35
N THR A 401 -23.72 -12.08 18.42
CA THR A 401 -23.21 -11.85 19.79
C THR A 401 -22.46 -13.07 20.31
N HIS A 402 -21.58 -12.89 21.31
CA HIS A 402 -20.94 -14.04 21.97
C HIS A 402 -21.98 -14.98 22.59
N ASP A 403 -23.02 -14.46 23.24
CA ASP A 403 -23.99 -15.27 23.97
C ASP A 403 -24.88 -16.11 23.06
N GLU A 404 -25.38 -15.56 21.95
CA GLU A 404 -26.22 -16.32 21.01
C GLU A 404 -25.39 -17.35 20.26
N MET A 405 -24.19 -16.99 19.82
CA MET A 405 -23.33 -17.89 19.06
C MET A 405 -22.74 -19.00 19.94
N ARG A 406 -22.40 -18.71 21.21
CA ARG A 406 -22.06 -19.71 22.23
C ARG A 406 -23.24 -20.66 22.47
N LYS A 407 -24.46 -20.15 22.68
CA LYS A 407 -25.67 -21.01 22.81
C LYS A 407 -25.89 -21.91 21.59
N HIS A 408 -25.65 -21.41 20.38
CA HIS A 408 -25.77 -22.24 19.18
C HIS A 408 -24.75 -23.39 19.15
N PHE A 409 -23.52 -23.15 19.60
CA PHE A 409 -22.47 -24.16 19.75
C PHE A 409 -22.78 -25.16 20.87
N GLU A 410 -23.20 -24.69 22.06
CA GLU A 410 -23.57 -25.51 23.22
C GLU A 410 -24.79 -26.42 22.97
N ASN A 411 -25.62 -26.13 21.97
CA ASN A 411 -26.80 -26.91 21.59
C ASN A 411 -26.61 -27.69 20.26
N ASP A 412 -25.38 -27.87 19.76
CA ASP A 412 -25.06 -28.57 18.50
C ASP A 412 -25.76 -27.99 17.23
N THR A 413 -26.13 -26.70 17.26
CA THR A 413 -26.83 -26.01 16.16
C THR A 413 -25.96 -25.04 15.35
N GLN A 414 -24.64 -24.96 15.61
CA GLN A 414 -23.69 -24.05 14.96
C GLN A 414 -23.77 -24.01 13.42
N ARG A 415 -24.17 -25.12 12.77
CA ARG A 415 -24.39 -25.18 11.32
C ARG A 415 -25.51 -24.26 10.82
N SER A 416 -26.57 -24.04 11.60
CA SER A 416 -27.68 -23.15 11.21
C SER A 416 -27.24 -21.69 11.15
N VAL A 417 -26.30 -21.28 12.02
CA VAL A 417 -25.70 -19.94 12.07
C VAL A 417 -24.37 -19.83 11.32
N CYS A 418 -23.97 -20.85 10.55
CA CYS A 418 -22.71 -20.91 9.78
C CYS A 418 -21.44 -20.68 10.63
N ILE A 419 -21.40 -21.30 11.82
CA ILE A 419 -20.24 -21.33 12.73
C ILE A 419 -19.54 -22.68 12.67
N GLU A 420 -18.22 -22.64 12.85
CA GLU A 420 -17.31 -23.78 12.75
C GLU A 420 -17.37 -24.71 13.98
N SER A 421 -16.89 -25.94 13.85
CA SER A 421 -16.98 -27.00 14.90
C SER A 421 -15.97 -26.83 16.06
N VAL A 422 -15.50 -25.61 16.31
CA VAL A 422 -14.41 -25.31 17.25
C VAL A 422 -14.86 -24.19 18.20
N HIS A 423 -14.52 -24.33 19.49
CA HIS A 423 -14.82 -23.31 20.51
C HIS A 423 -14.05 -22.01 20.22
N ASN A 424 -14.74 -20.87 20.22
CA ASN A 424 -14.10 -19.58 19.98
C ASN A 424 -13.55 -19.01 21.29
N PHE A 425 -12.22 -18.94 21.40
CA PHE A 425 -11.52 -18.40 22.56
C PHE A 425 -11.96 -16.96 22.94
N PHE A 426 -12.36 -16.13 21.97
CA PHE A 426 -12.79 -14.76 22.25
C PHE A 426 -14.13 -14.67 23.00
N TRP A 427 -14.91 -15.76 23.10
CA TRP A 427 -16.10 -15.78 23.95
C TRP A 427 -15.77 -15.75 25.44
N ASP A 428 -14.54 -16.11 25.83
CA ASP A 428 -14.08 -16.13 27.23
C ASP A 428 -13.23 -14.90 27.61
N LEU A 429 -13.03 -13.96 26.69
CA LEU A 429 -12.37 -12.68 26.96
C LEU A 429 -13.38 -11.60 27.41
N PRO A 430 -13.05 -10.77 28.40
CA PRO A 430 -13.95 -9.72 28.88
C PRO A 430 -14.09 -8.55 27.90
N ASN A 431 -15.29 -7.96 27.84
CA ASN A 431 -15.62 -6.72 27.11
C ASN A 431 -15.39 -6.75 25.58
N ILE A 432 -15.38 -7.92 24.94
CA ILE A 432 -15.25 -8.06 23.49
C ILE A 432 -16.42 -8.84 22.87
N ASN A 433 -17.06 -8.24 21.86
CA ASN A 433 -17.84 -9.00 20.87
C ASN A 433 -16.97 -9.21 19.63
N ILE A 434 -16.42 -10.41 19.47
CA ILE A 434 -15.47 -10.73 18.39
C ILE A 434 -15.98 -10.38 17.00
N TYR A 435 -17.28 -10.59 16.77
CA TYR A 435 -17.98 -10.33 15.51
C TYR A 435 -18.06 -8.85 15.12
N LEU A 436 -17.88 -7.93 16.08
CA LEU A 436 -17.82 -6.47 15.85
C LEU A 436 -16.39 -5.93 16.00
N ALA A 437 -15.54 -6.57 16.80
CA ALA A 437 -14.13 -6.21 16.95
C ALA A 437 -13.33 -6.43 15.66
N THR A 438 -13.74 -7.37 14.80
CA THR A 438 -13.22 -7.51 13.43
C THR A 438 -13.79 -6.41 12.52
N VAL A 439 -13.18 -5.23 12.55
CA VAL A 439 -13.66 -4.02 11.88
C VAL A 439 -13.36 -4.01 10.36
N PRO A 440 -14.21 -3.37 9.51
CA PRO A 440 -14.02 -3.40 8.06
C PRO A 440 -12.83 -2.54 7.59
N ASP A 441 -11.68 -3.17 7.30
CA ASP A 441 -10.51 -2.43 6.76
C ASP A 441 -10.78 -1.88 5.35
N ARG A 442 -10.68 -0.55 5.23
CA ARG A 442 -10.79 0.20 3.97
C ARG A 442 -9.86 -0.30 2.86
N MET A 443 -8.65 -0.81 3.15
CA MET A 443 -7.76 -1.26 2.07
C MET A 443 -8.24 -2.56 1.43
N HIS A 444 -8.64 -3.56 2.23
CA HIS A 444 -9.14 -4.83 1.70
C HIS A 444 -10.62 -4.81 1.29
N HIS A 445 -11.41 -3.88 1.83
CA HIS A 445 -12.79 -3.63 1.39
C HIS A 445 -12.86 -2.75 0.14
N LEU A 446 -12.19 -1.59 0.14
CA LEU A 446 -12.28 -0.62 -0.97
C LEU A 446 -11.15 -0.79 -2.00
N ASP A 447 -9.90 -0.55 -1.60
CA ASP A 447 -8.78 -0.43 -2.55
C ASP A 447 -8.54 -1.71 -3.37
N LEU A 448 -8.51 -2.87 -2.70
CA LEU A 448 -8.25 -4.18 -3.30
C LEU A 448 -9.53 -4.97 -3.60
N GLY A 449 -10.67 -4.54 -3.04
CA GLY A 449 -11.96 -5.20 -3.11
C GLY A 449 -12.93 -4.53 -4.08
N LEU A 450 -13.83 -3.68 -3.56
CA LEU A 450 -14.96 -3.13 -4.31
C LEU A 450 -14.53 -2.25 -5.50
N PHE A 451 -13.42 -1.52 -5.41
CA PHE A 451 -12.92 -0.76 -6.56
C PHE A 451 -12.34 -1.67 -7.65
N ARG A 452 -11.64 -2.74 -7.27
CA ARG A 452 -11.17 -3.77 -8.21
C ARG A 452 -12.35 -4.39 -8.96
N TYR A 453 -13.44 -4.71 -8.28
CA TYR A 453 -14.68 -5.17 -8.92
C TYR A 453 -15.28 -4.10 -9.85
N GLN A 454 -15.33 -2.82 -9.45
CA GLN A 454 -15.79 -1.72 -10.32
C GLN A 454 -14.96 -1.57 -11.60
N ILE A 455 -13.64 -1.75 -11.55
CA ILE A 455 -12.75 -1.73 -12.73
C ILE A 455 -12.99 -2.94 -13.63
N ILE A 456 -13.07 -4.15 -13.07
CA ILE A 456 -13.28 -5.39 -13.81
C ILE A 456 -14.64 -5.36 -14.52
N PHE A 457 -15.72 -5.12 -13.79
CA PHE A 457 -17.08 -5.11 -14.36
C PHE A 457 -17.30 -3.97 -15.35
N THR A 458 -16.59 -2.84 -15.23
CA THR A 458 -16.54 -1.82 -16.30
C THR A 458 -15.94 -2.39 -17.59
N CYS A 459 -14.81 -3.10 -17.51
CA CYS A 459 -14.20 -3.72 -18.68
C CYS A 459 -15.10 -4.82 -19.29
N ASP A 460 -15.86 -5.53 -18.47
CA ASP A 460 -16.77 -6.59 -18.92
C ASP A 460 -18.02 -6.01 -19.60
N ILE A 461 -18.59 -4.92 -19.06
CA ILE A 461 -19.66 -4.14 -19.73
C ILE A 461 -19.18 -3.62 -21.09
N LEU A 462 -18.00 -3.00 -21.14
CA LEU A 462 -17.44 -2.47 -22.39
C LEU A 462 -17.33 -3.56 -23.46
N LYS A 463 -16.93 -4.79 -23.07
CA LYS A 463 -16.85 -5.95 -23.97
C LYS A 463 -18.20 -6.54 -24.37
N SER A 464 -19.18 -6.56 -23.46
CA SER A 464 -20.46 -7.25 -23.67
C SER A 464 -21.54 -6.39 -24.31
N GLN A 465 -21.57 -5.09 -24.03
CA GLN A 465 -22.65 -4.18 -24.49
C GLN A 465 -22.33 -3.44 -25.80
N HIS A 466 -21.12 -3.57 -26.34
CA HIS A 466 -20.68 -2.84 -27.54
C HIS A 466 -20.03 -3.75 -28.59
N VAL A 467 -20.47 -3.63 -29.84
CA VAL A 467 -19.94 -4.39 -31.00
C VAL A 467 -18.42 -4.21 -31.20
N ASN A 468 -17.89 -3.05 -30.79
CA ASN A 468 -16.45 -2.74 -30.83
C ASN A 468 -15.79 -2.77 -29.44
N GLY A 469 -16.34 -3.51 -28.47
CA GLY A 469 -16.02 -3.40 -27.04
C GLY A 469 -14.53 -3.48 -26.68
N ASN A 470 -13.76 -4.35 -27.32
CA ASN A 470 -12.30 -4.41 -27.11
C ASN A 470 -11.60 -3.09 -27.44
N LYS A 471 -12.04 -2.35 -28.47
CA LYS A 471 -11.51 -1.02 -28.81
C LYS A 471 -11.83 0.04 -27.76
N LEU A 472 -12.94 -0.11 -27.02
CA LEU A 472 -13.26 0.77 -25.90
C LEU A 472 -12.34 0.51 -24.69
N VAL A 473 -11.91 -0.74 -24.48
CA VAL A 473 -10.90 -1.08 -23.47
C VAL A 473 -9.50 -0.60 -23.90
N GLU A 474 -9.15 -0.73 -25.19
CA GLU A 474 -7.94 -0.12 -25.78
C GLU A 474 -7.95 1.42 -25.66
N GLU A 475 -9.11 2.06 -25.81
CA GLU A 475 -9.30 3.50 -25.61
C GLU A 475 -9.17 3.89 -24.12
N VAL A 476 -9.70 3.10 -23.19
CA VAL A 476 -9.45 3.27 -21.73
C VAL A 476 -7.96 3.22 -21.42
N ASP A 477 -7.24 2.25 -21.99
CA ASP A 477 -5.79 2.11 -21.83
C ASP A 477 -5.03 3.28 -22.46
N ARG A 478 -5.44 3.76 -23.64
CA ARG A 478 -4.86 4.95 -24.32
C ARG A 478 -5.08 6.22 -23.50
N ARG A 479 -6.29 6.43 -22.98
CA ARG A 479 -6.66 7.57 -22.11
C ARG A 479 -5.85 7.54 -20.81
N LEU A 480 -5.70 6.37 -20.18
CA LEU A 480 -4.86 6.18 -18.99
C LEU A 480 -3.38 6.47 -19.24
N ALA A 481 -2.84 6.06 -20.38
CA ALA A 481 -1.46 6.37 -20.78
C ALA A 481 -1.25 7.86 -21.09
N ALA A 482 -2.31 8.57 -21.47
CA ALA A 482 -2.32 10.00 -21.78
C ALA A 482 -2.65 10.91 -20.57
N ILE A 483 -2.86 10.36 -19.36
CA ILE A 483 -2.99 11.15 -18.13
C ILE A 483 -1.67 11.89 -17.84
N PRO A 484 -1.69 13.21 -17.59
CA PRO A 484 -0.50 13.99 -17.25
C PRO A 484 0.22 13.48 -15.99
N ARG A 485 1.53 13.74 -15.92
CA ARG A 485 2.36 13.32 -14.78
C ARG A 485 2.08 14.24 -13.59
N PHE A 486 1.78 13.67 -12.43
CA PHE A 486 1.57 14.44 -11.20
C PHE A 486 2.19 13.74 -9.96
N PRO A 487 2.78 14.48 -9.00
CA PRO A 487 3.28 13.89 -7.76
C PRO A 487 2.22 13.07 -7.01
N GLY A 488 2.53 11.80 -6.71
CA GLY A 488 1.61 10.92 -6.00
C GLY A 488 0.52 10.26 -6.87
N ILE A 489 0.65 10.30 -8.21
CA ILE A 489 -0.12 9.49 -9.15
C ILE A 489 0.84 8.56 -9.92
N LYS A 490 0.55 7.26 -9.96
CA LYS A 490 1.23 6.33 -10.88
C LYS A 490 0.61 6.41 -12.28
N ILE A 491 1.47 6.38 -13.30
CA ILE A 491 1.11 6.48 -14.73
C ILE A 491 0.99 5.07 -15.30
N PHE A 492 -0.07 4.80 -16.04
CA PHE A 492 -0.34 3.48 -16.64
C PHE A 492 -0.03 3.50 -18.15
N SER A 493 1.24 3.72 -18.49
CA SER A 493 1.69 3.89 -19.88
C SER A 493 1.40 2.71 -20.81
N ASN A 494 1.18 1.52 -20.23
CA ASN A 494 0.94 0.27 -20.93
C ASN A 494 -0.49 -0.25 -20.67
N GLY A 495 -1.40 0.62 -20.24
CA GLY A 495 -2.78 0.26 -19.88
C GLY A 495 -2.92 -0.61 -18.63
N LEU A 496 -4.15 -1.03 -18.36
CA LEU A 496 -4.51 -2.01 -17.34
C LEU A 496 -4.29 -3.44 -17.82
N GLN A 497 -4.53 -3.72 -19.11
CA GLN A 497 -4.47 -5.08 -19.68
C GLN A 497 -3.10 -5.75 -19.52
N SER A 498 -2.01 -4.97 -19.42
CA SER A 498 -0.65 -5.50 -19.24
C SER A 498 -0.30 -5.87 -17.78
N ILE A 499 -1.14 -5.50 -16.80
CA ILE A 499 -0.82 -5.61 -15.37
C ILE A 499 -1.62 -6.74 -14.74
N ALA A 500 -1.00 -7.92 -14.60
CA ALA A 500 -1.65 -9.12 -14.07
C ALA A 500 -2.25 -8.94 -12.65
N ARG A 501 -1.65 -8.09 -11.80
CA ARG A 501 -2.17 -7.70 -10.48
C ARG A 501 -1.73 -6.28 -10.13
N LEU A 502 -2.67 -5.44 -9.71
CA LEU A 502 -2.43 -4.08 -9.23
C LEU A 502 -2.31 -4.06 -7.70
N THR A 503 -1.39 -3.25 -7.18
CA THR A 503 -1.26 -2.97 -5.74
C THR A 503 -2.31 -1.95 -5.27
N ALA A 504 -2.56 -1.86 -3.97
CA ALA A 504 -3.46 -0.84 -3.40
C ALA A 504 -3.01 0.60 -3.74
N SER A 505 -1.70 0.84 -3.95
CA SER A 505 -1.21 2.16 -4.38
C SER A 505 -1.51 2.47 -5.86
N GLU A 506 -1.74 1.46 -6.69
CA GLU A 506 -2.13 1.61 -8.09
C GLU A 506 -3.64 1.80 -8.21
N TYR A 507 -4.47 1.03 -7.50
CA TYR A 507 -5.90 1.32 -7.40
C TYR A 507 -6.17 2.74 -6.86
N ARG A 508 -5.47 3.17 -5.79
CA ARG A 508 -5.53 4.56 -5.31
C ARG A 508 -5.01 5.61 -6.29
N SER A 509 -4.25 5.23 -7.32
CA SER A 509 -3.90 6.15 -8.41
C SER A 509 -5.02 6.20 -9.45
N LEU A 510 -5.60 5.04 -9.79
CA LEU A 510 -6.72 4.90 -10.72
C LEU A 510 -7.98 5.64 -10.25
N MET A 511 -8.37 5.55 -8.96
CA MET A 511 -9.52 6.28 -8.41
C MET A 511 -9.49 7.78 -8.75
N LYS A 512 -8.30 8.39 -8.70
CA LYS A 512 -8.09 9.83 -8.96
C LYS A 512 -8.25 10.24 -10.42
N VAL A 513 -8.27 9.28 -11.35
CA VAL A 513 -8.16 9.57 -12.81
C VAL A 513 -9.21 8.87 -13.66
N MET A 514 -9.75 7.73 -13.21
CA MET A 514 -10.70 6.91 -14.00
C MET A 514 -11.95 7.68 -14.42
N ILE A 515 -12.41 8.64 -13.63
CA ILE A 515 -13.57 9.47 -13.99
C ILE A 515 -13.35 10.28 -15.28
N PHE A 516 -12.14 10.80 -15.51
CA PHE A 516 -11.80 11.53 -16.74
C PHE A 516 -11.49 10.57 -17.91
N VAL A 517 -11.09 9.34 -17.60
CA VAL A 517 -10.90 8.27 -18.59
C VAL A 517 -12.24 7.78 -19.13
N ILE A 518 -13.27 7.70 -18.27
CA ILE A 518 -14.61 7.19 -18.62
C ILE A 518 -15.54 8.29 -19.19
N ASP A 519 -15.34 9.57 -18.85
CA ASP A 519 -16.10 10.71 -19.41
C ASP A 519 -16.18 10.65 -20.94
N ASN A 520 -17.40 10.56 -21.46
CA ASN A 520 -17.75 10.43 -22.87
C ASN A 520 -16.87 9.41 -23.62
N LEU A 521 -16.84 8.18 -23.12
CA LEU A 521 -16.12 7.05 -23.72
C LEU A 521 -16.91 6.37 -24.85
N TYR A 522 -18.24 6.39 -24.80
CA TYR A 522 -19.14 5.74 -25.75
C TYR A 522 -20.52 6.40 -25.78
N ASP A 523 -21.19 6.30 -26.94
CA ASP A 523 -22.52 6.87 -27.19
C ASP A 523 -23.67 6.06 -26.53
N GLU A 524 -24.89 6.59 -26.61
CA GLU A 524 -26.11 5.97 -26.06
C GLU A 524 -26.51 4.65 -26.75
N ASN A 525 -27.58 3.99 -26.25
CA ASN A 525 -27.99 2.63 -26.61
C ASN A 525 -28.62 2.48 -28.02
N ASN A 526 -27.86 2.83 -29.07
CA ASN A 526 -28.29 2.81 -30.47
C ASN A 526 -28.61 1.40 -31.02
N ASN A 527 -28.39 0.33 -30.24
CA ASN A 527 -28.61 -1.07 -30.63
C ASN A 527 -29.62 -1.80 -29.71
N GLU A 528 -30.38 -1.07 -28.88
CA GLU A 528 -31.42 -1.61 -27.98
C GLU A 528 -30.93 -2.79 -27.08
N VAL A 529 -29.69 -2.71 -26.60
CA VAL A 529 -29.09 -3.74 -25.73
C VAL A 529 -29.76 -3.76 -24.35
N ASP A 530 -30.13 -4.95 -23.89
CA ASP A 530 -30.70 -5.16 -22.55
C ASP A 530 -29.73 -4.75 -21.43
N ASN A 531 -30.28 -4.11 -20.39
CA ASN A 531 -29.54 -3.59 -19.23
C ASN A 531 -28.37 -2.63 -19.59
N PHE A 532 -28.46 -1.91 -20.72
CA PHE A 532 -27.41 -0.98 -21.15
C PHE A 532 -27.08 0.08 -20.10
N VAL A 533 -25.79 0.20 -19.75
CA VAL A 533 -25.30 1.22 -18.81
C VAL A 533 -24.81 2.44 -19.59
N ASN A 534 -25.62 3.50 -19.60
CA ASN A 534 -25.26 4.78 -20.22
C ASN A 534 -23.95 5.35 -19.66
N ASN A 535 -23.13 5.98 -20.51
CA ASN A 535 -21.83 6.51 -20.11
C ASN A 535 -21.90 7.56 -18.98
N ASP A 536 -22.95 8.38 -18.96
CA ASP A 536 -23.23 9.32 -17.86
C ASP A 536 -23.50 8.60 -16.52
N ASP A 537 -24.27 7.51 -16.52
CA ASP A 537 -24.49 6.70 -15.32
C ASP A 537 -23.20 5.99 -14.87
N LEU A 538 -22.38 5.48 -15.80
CA LEU A 538 -21.07 4.93 -15.47
C LEU A 538 -20.12 5.99 -14.90
N THR A 539 -20.14 7.21 -15.43
CA THR A 539 -19.29 8.32 -14.94
C THR A 539 -19.75 8.83 -13.57
N LYS A 540 -21.07 8.91 -13.33
CA LYS A 540 -21.66 9.17 -11.99
C LYS A 540 -21.24 8.11 -10.98
N LEU A 541 -21.17 6.83 -11.37
CA LEU A 541 -20.71 5.75 -10.49
C LEU A 541 -19.25 5.96 -10.03
N TYR A 542 -18.35 6.42 -10.91
CA TYR A 542 -17.00 6.83 -10.51
C TYR A 542 -16.98 8.13 -9.68
N LYS A 543 -17.90 9.09 -9.94
CA LYS A 543 -18.08 10.29 -9.11
C LYS A 543 -18.48 9.95 -7.68
N TYR A 544 -19.51 9.12 -7.50
CA TYR A 544 -20.01 8.72 -6.18
C TYR A 544 -19.02 7.80 -5.45
N TRP A 545 -18.26 6.96 -6.17
CA TRP A 545 -17.11 6.27 -5.58
C TRP A 545 -16.14 7.27 -4.95
N ASN A 546 -15.72 8.30 -5.68
CA ASN A 546 -14.75 9.27 -5.19
C ASN A 546 -15.29 10.15 -4.04
N GLU A 547 -16.57 10.51 -4.05
CA GLU A 547 -17.23 11.18 -2.91
C GLU A 547 -17.19 10.31 -1.64
N MET A 548 -17.67 9.08 -1.73
CA MET A 548 -17.67 8.10 -0.63
C MET A 548 -16.25 7.82 -0.14
N TYR A 549 -15.30 7.62 -1.06
CA TYR A 549 -13.91 7.33 -0.73
C TYR A 549 -13.23 8.51 -0.02
N ILE A 550 -13.49 9.76 -0.41
CA ILE A 550 -12.97 10.94 0.30
C ILE A 550 -13.52 11.01 1.74
N LEU A 551 -14.83 10.85 1.93
CA LEU A 551 -15.45 10.86 3.26
C LEU A 551 -14.89 9.73 4.14
N SER A 552 -14.66 8.54 3.57
CA SER A 552 -14.01 7.42 4.27
C SER A 552 -12.57 7.69 4.75
N ARG A 553 -11.99 8.86 4.43
CA ARG A 553 -10.63 9.28 4.79
C ARG A 553 -10.55 10.40 5.81
N TYR A 554 -11.68 10.92 6.29
CA TYR A 554 -11.70 11.89 7.38
C TYR A 554 -10.99 11.33 8.64
N GLU A 555 -10.34 12.22 9.39
CA GLU A 555 -9.64 11.89 10.64
C GLU A 555 -10.58 12.02 11.86
N GLU A 556 -11.70 12.74 11.69
CA GLU A 556 -12.74 12.99 12.68
C GLU A 556 -14.11 13.03 11.97
N PHE A 557 -15.21 12.63 12.63
CA PHE A 557 -16.57 12.65 12.09
C PHE A 557 -17.57 13.22 13.10
N SER A 558 -18.36 14.22 12.70
CA SER A 558 -19.64 14.51 13.38
C SER A 558 -20.71 13.48 12.98
N GLU A 559 -21.82 13.36 13.73
CA GLU A 559 -22.99 12.58 13.26
C GLU A 559 -23.49 13.08 11.89
N ASN A 560 -23.50 14.40 11.67
CA ASN A 560 -23.80 15.02 10.38
C ASN A 560 -22.81 14.58 9.28
N ASP A 561 -21.54 14.28 9.58
CA ASP A 561 -20.60 13.70 8.61
C ASP A 561 -20.79 12.18 8.43
N LEU A 562 -21.24 11.45 9.46
CA LEU A 562 -21.68 10.07 9.32
C LEU A 562 -22.92 9.96 8.43
N GLU A 563 -23.89 10.87 8.54
CA GLU A 563 -25.04 10.96 7.64
C GLU A 563 -24.60 11.22 6.19
N LYS A 564 -23.77 12.23 5.94
CA LYS A 564 -23.19 12.51 4.59
C LYS A 564 -22.44 11.31 4.03
N PHE A 565 -21.67 10.60 4.85
CA PHE A 565 -20.91 9.42 4.44
C PHE A 565 -21.81 8.21 4.16
N ASN A 566 -22.84 8.01 4.97
CA ASN A 566 -23.89 7.01 4.76
C ASN A 566 -24.64 7.25 3.45
N ASP A 567 -25.05 8.49 3.18
CA ASP A 567 -25.69 8.88 1.93
C ASP A 567 -24.77 8.71 0.71
N ALA A 568 -23.48 9.04 0.84
CA ALA A 568 -22.50 8.81 -0.22
C ALA A 568 -22.30 7.31 -0.49
N MET A 569 -22.26 6.47 0.55
CA MET A 569 -22.23 5.02 0.41
C MET A 569 -23.48 4.48 -0.28
N HIS A 570 -24.69 4.84 0.17
CA HIS A 570 -25.93 4.33 -0.40
C HIS A 570 -26.11 4.78 -1.86
N ARG A 571 -25.81 6.05 -2.20
CA ARG A 571 -25.80 6.54 -3.59
C ARG A 571 -24.81 5.79 -4.48
N TRP A 572 -23.60 5.53 -4.00
CA TRP A 572 -22.62 4.73 -4.74
C TRP A 572 -23.07 3.27 -4.88
N ALA A 573 -23.46 2.61 -3.79
CA ALA A 573 -23.82 1.20 -3.75
C ALA A 573 -25.06 0.92 -4.62
N TRP A 574 -26.04 1.83 -4.64
CA TRP A 574 -27.20 1.74 -5.53
C TRP A 574 -26.80 1.77 -7.00
N MET A 575 -25.92 2.70 -7.40
CA MET A 575 -25.40 2.73 -8.76
C MET A 575 -24.53 1.51 -9.09
N PHE A 576 -23.72 1.02 -8.14
CA PHE A 576 -22.85 -0.14 -8.31
C PHE A 576 -23.67 -1.42 -8.52
N VAL A 577 -24.74 -1.61 -7.72
CA VAL A 577 -25.66 -2.74 -7.89
C VAL A 577 -26.47 -2.62 -9.17
N LYS A 578 -27.04 -1.43 -9.47
CA LYS A 578 -27.76 -1.18 -10.74
C LYS A 578 -26.88 -1.48 -11.96
N ALA A 579 -25.63 -1.01 -11.97
CA ALA A 579 -24.75 -1.13 -13.11
C ALA A 579 -24.17 -2.54 -13.30
N PHE A 580 -23.76 -3.24 -12.24
CA PHE A 580 -22.96 -4.47 -12.40
C PHE A 580 -23.66 -5.79 -12.02
N LYS A 581 -24.89 -5.78 -11.51
CA LYS A 581 -25.55 -7.02 -11.04
C LYS A 581 -25.70 -8.09 -12.12
N PHE A 582 -25.93 -7.69 -13.38
CA PHE A 582 -26.14 -8.62 -14.49
C PHE A 582 -24.84 -9.16 -15.11
N VAL A 583 -23.70 -8.44 -15.04
CA VAL A 583 -22.38 -8.96 -15.45
C VAL A 583 -21.69 -9.77 -14.36
N SER A 584 -22.08 -9.57 -13.09
CA SER A 584 -21.46 -10.26 -11.95
C SER A 584 -21.90 -11.72 -11.87
N PRO A 585 -20.99 -12.72 -11.95
CA PRO A 585 -21.37 -14.14 -11.85
C PRO A 585 -22.05 -14.50 -10.52
N SER A 586 -21.74 -13.79 -9.44
CA SER A 586 -22.38 -13.96 -8.13
C SER A 586 -23.65 -13.13 -7.95
N ASN A 587 -24.10 -12.38 -8.96
CA ASN A 587 -25.13 -11.34 -8.84
C ASN A 587 -24.81 -10.31 -7.74
N LEU A 588 -23.52 -9.93 -7.63
CA LEU A 588 -22.96 -9.05 -6.59
C LEU A 588 -23.20 -9.51 -5.14
N LYS A 589 -23.37 -10.82 -4.90
CA LYS A 589 -23.40 -11.41 -3.55
C LYS A 589 -22.00 -11.37 -2.92
N LEU A 590 -21.55 -10.17 -2.57
CA LEU A 590 -20.21 -9.85 -2.08
C LEU A 590 -20.29 -9.49 -0.58
N PRO A 591 -19.74 -10.30 0.34
CA PRO A 591 -19.77 -9.99 1.77
C PRO A 591 -19.11 -8.64 2.11
N LYS A 592 -18.03 -8.28 1.39
CA LYS A 592 -17.36 -6.97 1.49
C LYS A 592 -18.27 -5.78 1.10
N LEU A 593 -19.28 -5.97 0.23
CA LEU A 593 -20.26 -4.91 -0.10
C LEU A 593 -21.21 -4.68 1.07
N HIS A 594 -21.86 -5.74 1.54
CA HIS A 594 -22.77 -5.69 2.70
C HIS A 594 -22.06 -5.13 3.94
N SER A 595 -20.88 -5.64 4.27
CA SER A 595 -20.14 -5.20 5.46
C SER A 595 -19.66 -3.76 5.37
N TRP A 596 -19.42 -3.23 4.17
CA TRP A 596 -19.11 -1.80 4.03
C TRP A 596 -20.37 -0.95 4.24
N VAL A 597 -21.47 -1.27 3.56
CA VAL A 597 -22.74 -0.52 3.67
C VAL A 597 -23.33 -0.54 5.09
N TYR A 598 -23.33 -1.69 5.76
CA TYR A 598 -24.09 -1.90 7.01
C TYR A 598 -23.27 -1.90 8.30
N HIS A 599 -21.93 -1.97 8.26
CA HIS A 599 -21.13 -2.11 9.49
C HIS A 599 -20.07 -1.03 9.70
N ILE A 600 -19.72 -0.21 8.68
CA ILE A 600 -18.66 0.80 8.86
C ILE A 600 -19.09 1.97 9.75
N ILE A 601 -20.35 2.44 9.67
CA ILE A 601 -20.82 3.57 10.49
C ILE A 601 -20.80 3.20 11.98
N ASP A 602 -21.33 2.03 12.34
CA ASP A 602 -21.31 1.57 13.73
C ASP A 602 -19.91 1.13 14.19
N SER A 603 -19.01 0.76 13.27
CA SER A 603 -17.58 0.61 13.58
C SER A 603 -16.94 1.96 13.93
N ILE A 604 -17.31 3.06 13.27
CA ILE A 604 -16.85 4.41 13.63
C ILE A 604 -17.42 4.82 14.99
N ARG A 605 -18.73 4.71 15.21
CA ARG A 605 -19.35 5.03 16.52
C ARG A 605 -18.82 4.19 17.70
N SER A 606 -18.23 3.03 17.42
CA SER A 606 -17.67 2.13 18.43
C SER A 606 -16.16 2.31 18.64
N TYR A 607 -15.38 2.59 17.58
CA TYR A 607 -13.92 2.48 17.58
C TYR A 607 -13.18 3.64 16.87
N GLY A 608 -13.91 4.64 16.39
CA GLY A 608 -13.40 5.89 15.85
C GLY A 608 -13.07 5.89 14.36
N ALA A 609 -12.31 6.89 13.93
CA ALA A 609 -12.09 7.14 12.51
C ALA A 609 -11.37 5.97 11.83
N ILE A 610 -11.78 5.65 10.59
CA ILE A 610 -11.29 4.50 9.80
C ILE A 610 -9.75 4.50 9.64
N ASN A 611 -9.11 5.67 9.70
CA ASN A 611 -7.65 5.81 9.69
C ASN A 611 -6.95 5.18 10.90
N GLY A 612 -7.67 4.92 12.00
CA GLY A 612 -7.16 4.30 13.21
C GLY A 612 -7.12 2.77 13.23
N TYR A 613 -7.74 2.10 12.27
CA TYR A 613 -7.78 0.63 12.15
C TYR A 613 -7.60 0.08 10.73
N THR A 614 -6.96 0.83 9.82
CA THR A 614 -6.63 0.31 8.47
C THR A 614 -5.33 -0.49 8.42
N THR A 615 -5.32 -1.59 7.66
CA THR A 615 -4.16 -2.49 7.45
C THR A 615 -2.96 -1.80 6.80
N LYS A 616 -3.16 -0.66 6.12
CA LYS A 616 -2.15 0.09 5.35
C LYS A 616 -0.84 0.34 6.12
N THR A 617 -0.87 0.56 7.44
CA THR A 617 0.37 0.77 8.21
C THR A 617 1.02 -0.52 8.68
N TYR A 618 0.26 -1.62 8.75
CA TYR A 618 0.73 -2.93 9.16
C TYR A 618 1.44 -3.73 8.05
N GLU A 619 1.09 -3.51 6.78
CA GLU A 619 1.84 -4.02 5.61
C GLU A 619 3.33 -3.64 5.64
N SER A 620 3.67 -2.46 6.19
CA SER A 620 5.07 -2.05 6.39
C SER A 620 5.82 -2.96 7.39
N LEU A 621 5.09 -3.53 8.37
CA LEU A 621 5.61 -4.48 9.35
C LEU A 621 5.84 -5.85 8.71
N HIS A 622 5.06 -6.28 7.72
CA HIS A 622 5.37 -7.47 6.95
C HIS A 622 6.70 -7.30 6.19
N LYS A 623 6.95 -6.12 5.60
CA LYS A 623 8.25 -5.82 4.97
C LYS A 623 9.39 -5.87 6.00
N TYR A 624 9.19 -5.35 7.21
CA TYR A 624 10.22 -5.25 8.25
C TYR A 624 10.47 -6.51 9.08
N PHE A 625 9.43 -7.18 9.60
CA PHE A 625 9.55 -8.33 10.51
C PHE A 625 9.54 -9.68 9.79
N VAL A 626 8.97 -9.78 8.58
CA VAL A 626 8.97 -11.03 7.80
C VAL A 626 9.94 -10.94 6.62
N LYS A 627 9.61 -10.12 5.62
CA LYS A 627 10.23 -10.21 4.29
C LYS A 627 11.71 -9.78 4.28
N ILE A 628 12.12 -8.81 5.11
CA ILE A 628 13.54 -8.43 5.27
C ILE A 628 14.35 -9.49 6.05
N PRO A 629 13.98 -9.90 7.28
CA PRO A 629 14.67 -10.96 8.01
C PRO A 629 14.73 -12.29 7.25
N TYR A 630 13.66 -12.65 6.55
CA TYR A 630 13.67 -13.83 5.68
C TYR A 630 14.67 -13.71 4.54
N ARG A 631 14.80 -12.57 3.87
CA ARG A 631 15.84 -12.34 2.85
C ARG A 631 17.26 -12.49 3.39
N ILE A 632 17.48 -12.31 4.70
CA ILE A 632 18.77 -12.43 5.38
C ILE A 632 19.02 -13.87 5.89
N SER A 633 17.99 -14.70 6.06
CA SER A 633 18.12 -16.08 6.56
C SER A 633 18.58 -17.08 5.50
N ASN A 634 19.17 -18.19 5.96
CA ASN A 634 19.68 -19.28 5.12
C ASN A 634 18.59 -20.22 4.54
N LYS A 635 17.30 -19.89 4.76
CA LYS A 635 16.11 -20.66 4.32
C LYS A 635 15.86 -22.03 4.98
N LYS A 636 16.61 -22.41 6.02
CA LYS A 636 16.42 -23.64 6.81
C LYS A 636 16.20 -23.27 8.27
N ASP A 637 15.19 -23.82 8.95
CA ASP A 637 14.85 -23.46 10.34
C ASP A 637 14.75 -21.94 10.52
N VAL A 638 13.71 -21.39 9.88
CA VAL A 638 13.62 -19.97 9.50
C VAL A 638 13.26 -19.08 10.70
N GLU A 639 12.34 -19.51 11.55
CA GLU A 639 11.78 -18.68 12.62
C GLU A 639 12.87 -18.26 13.61
N PRO A 640 13.75 -19.14 14.15
CA PRO A 640 14.85 -18.72 15.03
C PRO A 640 15.76 -17.64 14.43
N GLN A 641 16.02 -17.68 13.12
CA GLN A 641 16.85 -16.66 12.43
C GLN A 641 16.12 -15.33 12.26
N LEU A 642 14.81 -15.36 11.99
CA LEU A 642 13.96 -14.18 11.97
C LEU A 642 13.99 -13.48 13.33
N LEU A 643 13.75 -14.23 14.41
CA LEU A 643 13.71 -13.73 15.78
C LEU A 643 15.06 -13.12 16.21
N GLN A 644 16.18 -13.79 15.92
CA GLN A 644 17.52 -13.22 16.14
C GLN A 644 17.75 -11.93 15.34
N THR A 645 17.24 -11.85 14.12
CA THR A 645 17.38 -10.64 13.28
C THR A 645 16.55 -9.49 13.82
N ILE A 646 15.32 -9.74 14.26
CA ILE A 646 14.45 -8.77 14.91
C ILE A 646 15.05 -8.29 16.24
N LYS A 647 15.57 -9.20 17.07
CA LYS A 647 16.28 -8.85 18.32
C LYS A 647 17.45 -7.90 18.05
N ARG A 648 18.29 -8.21 17.06
CA ARG A 648 19.42 -7.34 16.66
C ARG A 648 18.96 -5.96 16.16
N GLN A 649 17.87 -5.90 15.39
CA GLN A 649 17.28 -4.65 14.94
C GLN A 649 16.70 -3.81 16.10
N ALA A 650 16.01 -4.43 17.06
CA ALA A 650 15.45 -3.76 18.23
C ALA A 650 16.54 -3.20 19.16
N ILE A 651 17.61 -3.98 19.41
CA ILE A 651 18.83 -3.50 20.09
C ILE A 651 19.40 -2.27 19.35
N SER A 652 19.47 -2.32 18.02
CA SER A 652 20.02 -1.21 17.23
C SER A 652 19.19 0.07 17.33
N ILE A 653 17.86 -0.05 17.30
CA ILE A 653 16.96 1.10 17.49
C ILE A 653 17.19 1.72 18.87
N ARG A 654 17.12 0.91 19.94
CA ARG A 654 17.28 1.34 21.33
C ARG A 654 18.60 2.09 21.56
N MET A 655 19.71 1.58 21.03
CA MET A 655 21.01 2.23 21.19
C MET A 655 21.17 3.47 20.29
N SER A 656 20.47 3.54 19.15
CA SER A 656 20.48 4.74 18.28
C SER A 656 19.66 5.91 18.84
N GLN A 657 18.72 5.68 19.78
CA GLN A 657 17.95 6.75 20.42
C GLN A 657 18.79 7.67 21.32
N HIS A 658 19.99 7.23 21.72
CA HIS A 658 20.95 8.07 22.44
C HIS A 658 21.89 8.88 21.52
N SER A 659 21.84 8.66 20.20
CA SER A 659 22.54 9.48 19.21
C SER A 659 21.56 10.44 18.53
N VAL A 660 21.86 11.75 18.55
CA VAL A 660 21.01 12.77 17.91
C VAL A 660 20.91 12.47 16.41
N ASN A 661 19.69 12.16 15.93
CA ASN A 661 19.46 12.00 14.50
C ASN A 661 19.68 13.37 13.81
N PRO A 662 20.55 13.46 12.78
CA PRO A 662 20.60 14.66 11.96
C PRO A 662 19.24 14.84 11.28
N ALA A 663 18.66 16.05 11.42
CA ALA A 663 17.31 16.32 10.95
C ALA A 663 17.19 16.03 9.45
N LYS A 664 16.14 15.30 9.05
CA LYS A 664 15.74 15.24 7.64
C LYS A 664 15.34 16.66 7.23
N THR A 665 16.20 17.30 6.45
CA THR A 665 15.98 18.66 5.96
C THR A 665 14.64 18.69 5.21
N PRO A 666 13.71 19.62 5.55
CA PRO A 666 12.53 19.82 4.73
C PRO A 666 12.96 20.13 3.30
N ARG A 667 12.37 19.43 2.32
CA ARG A 667 12.47 19.83 0.91
C ARG A 667 11.55 21.04 0.68
N THR A 668 12.00 22.20 1.12
CA THR A 668 11.62 23.45 0.44
C THR A 668 12.03 23.34 -1.03
N CYS A 669 11.25 23.94 -1.93
CA CYS A 669 11.60 23.98 -3.36
C CYS A 669 12.85 24.84 -3.58
N LYS A 670 14.02 24.20 -3.51
CA LYS A 670 15.27 24.81 -3.98
C LYS A 670 15.34 24.65 -5.50
N PHE A 671 15.15 25.75 -6.22
CA PHE A 671 15.44 25.84 -7.65
C PHE A 671 16.89 25.39 -7.87
N SER A 672 17.10 24.38 -8.72
CA SER A 672 18.34 23.57 -8.69
C SER A 672 19.33 23.87 -9.82
N ALA A 673 18.96 24.70 -10.78
CA ALA A 673 19.86 25.27 -11.79
C ALA A 673 19.26 26.55 -12.38
N ARG A 674 20.10 27.55 -12.66
CA ARG A 674 19.82 28.56 -13.71
C ARG A 674 20.03 27.88 -15.06
N LEU A 675 19.15 28.14 -16.03
CA LEU A 675 19.22 27.48 -17.35
C LEU A 675 19.68 28.42 -18.45
N PHE A 676 19.23 29.68 -18.45
CA PHE A 676 19.65 30.68 -19.42
C PHE A 676 19.80 32.06 -18.78
N GLU A 677 20.74 32.86 -19.28
CA GLU A 677 21.05 34.23 -18.83
C GLU A 677 21.42 35.05 -20.07
N PHE A 678 20.79 36.20 -20.28
CA PHE A 678 20.99 37.04 -21.48
C PHE A 678 20.52 38.50 -21.26
N SER A 679 21.00 39.42 -22.09
CA SER A 679 20.54 40.81 -22.11
C SER A 679 19.18 40.95 -22.81
N LEU A 680 18.31 41.84 -22.34
CA LEU A 680 17.01 42.12 -22.98
C LEU A 680 17.18 42.53 -24.45
N GLN A 681 18.26 43.24 -24.76
CA GLN A 681 18.59 43.72 -26.11
C GLN A 681 18.88 42.57 -27.09
N ASP A 682 19.41 41.44 -26.58
CA ASP A 682 19.74 40.24 -27.35
C ASP A 682 18.64 39.18 -27.33
N ALA A 683 17.57 39.37 -26.53
CA ALA A 683 16.56 38.35 -26.24
C ALA A 683 15.91 37.77 -27.50
N ASN A 684 15.57 38.60 -28.50
CA ASN A 684 15.01 38.14 -29.76
C ASN A 684 16.00 37.30 -30.59
N THR A 685 17.30 37.62 -30.55
CA THR A 685 18.35 36.82 -31.19
C THR A 685 18.46 35.47 -30.49
N PHE A 686 18.59 35.50 -29.15
CA PHE A 686 18.71 34.32 -28.30
C PHE A 686 17.52 33.35 -28.44
N PHE A 687 16.28 33.86 -28.44
CA PHE A 687 15.08 33.04 -28.63
C PHE A 687 15.04 32.35 -30.00
N ASN A 688 15.52 33.01 -31.06
CA ASN A 688 15.62 32.40 -32.38
C ASN A 688 16.74 31.34 -32.43
N GLU A 689 17.90 31.57 -31.81
CA GLU A 689 18.98 30.58 -31.70
C GLU A 689 18.56 29.33 -30.92
N LYS A 690 17.77 29.49 -29.84
CA LYS A 690 17.36 28.36 -28.99
C LYS A 690 16.10 27.65 -29.45
N LYS A 691 15.34 28.21 -30.40
CA LYS A 691 14.02 27.75 -30.83
C LYS A 691 13.91 26.24 -31.06
N ASP A 692 14.86 25.66 -31.79
CA ASP A 692 14.83 24.24 -32.16
C ASP A 692 15.43 23.31 -31.08
N SER A 693 15.98 23.87 -30.00
CA SER A 693 16.57 23.16 -28.86
C SER A 693 15.66 23.09 -27.62
N VAL A 694 14.45 23.63 -27.71
CA VAL A 694 13.52 23.82 -26.59
C VAL A 694 12.11 23.38 -26.97
N ASP A 695 11.27 22.99 -26.00
CA ASP A 695 9.94 22.45 -26.31
C ASP A 695 8.91 23.52 -26.72
N ASN A 696 7.80 23.05 -27.29
CA ASN A 696 6.74 23.89 -27.86
C ASN A 696 6.10 24.86 -26.85
N LYS A 697 6.06 24.54 -25.54
CA LYS A 697 5.57 25.47 -24.51
C LYS A 697 6.59 26.58 -24.27
N MET A 698 7.88 26.23 -24.24
CA MET A 698 8.97 27.19 -24.16
C MET A 698 9.03 28.10 -25.39
N GLN A 699 8.86 27.56 -26.60
CA GLN A 699 8.73 28.35 -27.84
C GLN A 699 7.54 29.32 -27.77
N THR A 700 6.40 28.88 -27.24
CA THR A 700 5.22 29.73 -27.03
C THR A 700 5.50 30.84 -26.01
N GLY A 701 6.20 30.51 -24.92
CA GLY A 701 6.67 31.48 -23.93
C GLY A 701 7.60 32.53 -24.54
N PHE A 702 8.67 32.12 -25.23
CA PHE A 702 9.59 33.00 -25.95
C PHE A 702 8.87 33.92 -26.96
N ALA A 703 7.92 33.40 -27.72
CA ALA A 703 7.15 34.16 -28.72
C ALA A 703 6.18 35.20 -28.10
N ARG A 704 5.90 35.13 -26.79
CA ARG A 704 5.08 36.11 -26.06
C ARG A 704 5.88 36.95 -25.06
N PHE A 705 7.08 36.50 -24.68
CA PHE A 705 7.91 37.05 -23.61
C PHE A 705 8.02 38.58 -23.65
N ILE A 706 8.52 39.14 -24.74
CA ILE A 706 8.75 40.59 -24.88
C ILE A 706 7.42 41.35 -24.78
N SER A 707 6.40 40.97 -25.56
CA SER A 707 5.09 41.64 -25.51
C SER A 707 4.40 41.59 -24.14
N CYS A 708 4.61 40.53 -23.35
CA CYS A 708 4.07 40.42 -21.99
C CYS A 708 4.91 41.20 -20.97
N LEU A 709 6.22 41.36 -21.22
CA LEU A 709 7.15 42.11 -20.38
C LEU A 709 6.94 43.62 -20.56
N ASP A 710 6.84 44.09 -21.80
CA ASP A 710 6.51 45.46 -22.18
C ASP A 710 5.11 45.88 -21.65
N SER A 711 4.23 44.91 -21.40
CA SER A 711 2.90 45.14 -20.80
C SER A 711 2.91 45.13 -19.26
N TYR A 712 4.07 44.86 -18.63
CA TYR A 712 4.23 44.69 -17.19
C TYR A 712 5.25 45.67 -16.58
N LEU A 713 6.17 46.23 -17.37
CA LEU A 713 7.26 47.09 -16.93
C LEU A 713 7.58 48.21 -17.94
N ASP A 714 7.69 49.45 -17.46
CA ASP A 714 8.43 50.51 -18.15
C ASP A 714 9.93 50.36 -17.85
N LEU A 715 10.73 49.97 -18.85
CA LEU A 715 12.20 50.04 -18.91
C LEU A 715 12.99 49.45 -17.72
N LEU A 716 13.41 48.18 -17.83
CA LEU A 716 14.42 47.54 -16.98
C LEU A 716 15.42 46.69 -17.80
N ASP A 717 16.70 46.74 -17.41
CA ASP A 717 17.79 45.96 -18.02
C ASP A 717 18.20 44.75 -17.14
N GLY A 718 18.29 43.56 -17.75
CA GLY A 718 18.95 42.37 -17.16
C GLY A 718 18.02 41.29 -16.59
N PHE A 719 18.07 40.08 -17.16
CA PHE A 719 17.17 38.97 -16.84
C PHE A 719 17.90 37.62 -16.78
N THR A 720 17.49 36.78 -15.82
CA THR A 720 17.85 35.35 -15.74
C THR A 720 16.59 34.51 -15.95
N ILE A 721 16.67 33.41 -16.70
CA ILE A 721 15.54 32.50 -16.93
C ILE A 721 15.82 31.12 -16.32
N ILE A 722 14.82 30.65 -15.56
CA ILE A 722 14.74 29.29 -15.03
C ILE A 722 13.53 28.61 -15.69
N VAL A 723 13.78 27.64 -16.55
CA VAL A 723 12.70 26.88 -17.19
C VAL A 723 12.06 25.94 -16.18
N TRP A 724 10.76 26.10 -15.95
CA TRP A 724 9.95 25.17 -15.18
C TRP A 724 8.52 25.21 -15.71
N PHE A 725 7.96 24.02 -15.94
CA PHE A 725 6.59 23.87 -16.45
C PHE A 725 5.71 23.21 -15.41
N SER A 726 4.61 23.88 -15.08
CA SER A 726 3.53 23.30 -14.28
C SER A 726 2.22 23.99 -14.60
N ASP A 727 1.13 23.25 -14.52
CA ASP A 727 -0.18 23.83 -14.27
C ASP A 727 -0.24 24.26 -12.79
N ILE A 728 -0.79 25.44 -12.55
CA ILE A 728 -0.73 26.15 -11.26
C ILE A 728 -2.04 26.85 -10.91
N VAL A 729 -2.21 27.10 -9.62
CA VAL A 729 -3.20 28.03 -9.07
C VAL A 729 -2.51 29.31 -8.64
N ILE A 730 -3.14 30.43 -9.00
CA ILE A 730 -2.73 31.78 -8.68
C ILE A 730 -3.82 32.41 -7.81
N SER A 731 -3.43 33.09 -6.73
CA SER A 731 -4.35 33.95 -5.98
C SER A 731 -4.42 35.30 -6.68
N MET A 732 -5.62 35.76 -7.02
CA MET A 732 -5.83 37.15 -7.46
C MET A 732 -5.80 38.09 -6.25
N ASP A 733 -5.60 39.39 -6.46
CA ASP A 733 -5.95 40.38 -5.45
C ASP A 733 -7.48 40.41 -5.26
N SER A 734 -7.89 40.67 -4.02
CA SER A 734 -9.26 40.98 -3.64
C SER A 734 -9.93 42.04 -4.52
N GLU A 735 -9.21 43.11 -4.91
CA GLU A 735 -9.76 44.20 -5.71
C GLU A 735 -10.05 43.74 -7.16
N GLU A 736 -9.14 43.00 -7.79
CA GLU A 736 -9.31 42.47 -9.15
C GLU A 736 -10.25 41.25 -9.22
N SER A 737 -10.45 40.53 -8.12
CA SER A 737 -11.14 39.23 -8.09
C SER A 737 -12.60 39.25 -8.58
N ASN A 738 -13.24 40.43 -8.61
CA ASN A 738 -14.65 40.59 -8.95
C ASN A 738 -14.95 40.52 -10.46
N ASP A 739 -13.98 40.85 -11.31
CA ASP A 739 -14.17 40.87 -12.78
C ASP A 739 -14.03 39.49 -13.44
N TYR A 740 -13.52 38.50 -12.70
CA TYR A 740 -13.20 37.16 -13.18
C TYR A 740 -14.01 36.07 -12.46
N ILE A 741 -14.29 34.97 -13.17
CA ILE A 741 -14.87 33.77 -12.53
C ILE A 741 -13.72 32.98 -11.93
N SER A 742 -13.67 32.91 -10.60
CA SER A 742 -12.65 32.23 -9.83
C SER A 742 -13.22 31.06 -9.01
N ASP A 743 -12.38 30.09 -8.67
CA ASP A 743 -12.70 29.02 -7.71
C ASP A 743 -12.39 29.54 -6.30
N LYS A 744 -13.33 30.28 -5.71
CA LYS A 744 -13.18 30.93 -4.39
C LYS A 744 -11.99 31.91 -4.32
N GLY A 745 -11.83 32.78 -5.33
CA GLY A 745 -10.72 33.73 -5.45
C GLY A 745 -9.49 33.18 -6.18
N LEU A 746 -9.46 31.87 -6.47
CA LEU A 746 -8.36 31.21 -7.14
C LEU A 746 -8.57 31.14 -8.67
N CYS A 747 -7.54 31.52 -9.42
CA CYS A 747 -7.48 31.41 -10.89
C CYS A 747 -6.47 30.35 -11.33
N TYR A 748 -6.64 29.83 -12.54
CA TYR A 748 -5.87 28.70 -13.08
C TYR A 748 -5.00 29.13 -14.26
N GLY A 749 -3.72 28.76 -14.21
CA GLY A 749 -2.74 29.12 -15.23
C GLY A 749 -1.77 27.97 -15.53
N GLN A 750 -1.12 28.04 -16.70
CA GLN A 750 0.01 27.20 -17.05
C GLN A 750 1.26 28.06 -17.07
N ALA A 751 2.23 27.74 -16.21
CA ALA A 751 3.54 28.38 -16.22
C ALA A 751 4.34 27.91 -17.45
N LEU A 752 4.74 28.87 -18.29
CA LEU A 752 5.55 28.65 -19.50
C LEU A 752 7.05 28.90 -19.23
N LEU A 753 7.37 29.89 -18.40
CA LEU A 753 8.73 30.30 -18.04
C LEU A 753 8.72 30.87 -16.60
N LEU A 754 9.81 30.67 -15.83
CA LEU A 754 10.10 31.48 -14.65
C LEU A 754 11.28 32.41 -14.96
N VAL A 755 11.23 33.63 -14.40
CA VAL A 755 12.14 34.74 -14.71
C VAL A 755 12.56 35.43 -13.41
N GLU A 756 13.86 35.58 -13.21
CA GLU A 756 14.46 36.41 -12.17
C GLU A 756 14.97 37.68 -12.84
N VAL A 757 14.28 38.80 -12.62
CA VAL A 757 14.70 40.14 -13.08
C VAL A 757 15.75 40.67 -12.11
N LEU A 758 16.88 41.17 -12.63
CA LEU A 758 18.02 41.59 -11.81
C LEU A 758 17.90 43.04 -11.32
N THR A 759 16.74 43.38 -10.76
CA THR A 759 16.49 44.62 -10.01
C THR A 759 17.05 44.57 -8.58
N ASP A 760 17.04 45.71 -7.89
CA ASP A 760 17.23 45.79 -6.43
C ASP A 760 15.93 46.26 -5.75
N PRO A 761 15.17 45.38 -5.06
CA PRO A 761 15.37 43.93 -4.92
C PRO A 761 15.02 43.14 -6.21
N PRO A 762 15.51 41.91 -6.38
CA PRO A 762 15.29 41.12 -7.61
C PRO A 762 13.87 40.58 -7.71
N LEU A 763 13.19 40.91 -8.81
CA LEU A 763 11.78 40.59 -9.03
C LEU A 763 11.63 39.19 -9.66
N ASN A 764 10.86 38.32 -9.00
CA ASN A 764 10.69 36.92 -9.40
C ASN A 764 9.31 36.71 -10.03
N LEU A 765 9.28 36.45 -11.33
CA LEU A 765 8.08 36.40 -12.18
C LEU A 765 7.87 35.04 -12.84
N ALA A 766 6.63 34.73 -13.20
CA ALA A 766 6.26 33.61 -14.05
C ALA A 766 5.45 34.09 -15.25
N LEU A 767 5.81 33.67 -16.46
CA LEU A 767 5.01 33.89 -17.67
C LEU A 767 3.91 32.84 -17.73
N ILE A 768 2.66 33.27 -17.62
CA ILE A 768 1.49 32.41 -17.50
C ILE A 768 0.66 32.46 -18.78
N GLN A 769 0.22 31.30 -19.27
CA GLN A 769 -0.95 31.22 -20.14
C GLN A 769 -2.19 30.85 -19.31
N TRP A 770 -3.26 31.62 -19.41
CA TRP A 770 -4.43 31.43 -18.56
C TRP A 770 -5.39 30.33 -19.05
N TYR A 771 -6.03 29.68 -18.09
CA TYR A 771 -7.26 28.92 -18.31
C TYR A 771 -8.48 29.76 -17.89
N TYR A 772 -9.61 29.56 -18.56
CA TYR A 772 -10.89 30.19 -18.21
C TYR A 772 -12.00 29.14 -18.13
N PHE A 773 -12.99 29.35 -17.27
CA PHE A 773 -14.14 28.45 -17.14
C PHE A 773 -14.90 28.28 -18.45
N LYS A 774 -15.19 27.03 -18.82
CA LYS A 774 -15.86 26.69 -20.08
C LYS A 774 -17.31 27.19 -20.13
N SER A 775 -17.99 27.24 -18.98
CA SER A 775 -19.37 27.74 -18.84
C SER A 775 -19.50 28.62 -17.60
N LYS A 776 -20.13 29.80 -17.75
CA LYS A 776 -20.49 30.69 -16.63
C LYS A 776 -21.61 30.14 -15.75
N ARG A 777 -22.46 29.23 -16.28
CA ARG A 777 -23.61 28.65 -15.57
C ARG A 777 -23.28 27.32 -14.90
N ASN A 778 -22.50 26.49 -15.58
CA ASN A 778 -22.05 25.19 -15.09
C ASN A 778 -20.51 25.14 -15.04
N PRO A 779 -19.85 25.90 -14.14
CA PRO A 779 -18.38 25.98 -14.08
C PRO A 779 -17.70 24.68 -13.60
N TYR A 780 -18.45 23.73 -13.04
CA TYR A 780 -17.93 22.44 -12.57
C TYR A 780 -18.59 21.28 -13.32
N LEU A 781 -17.79 20.31 -13.75
CA LEU A 781 -18.27 19.00 -14.19
C LEU A 781 -17.68 17.94 -13.26
N TYR A 782 -18.52 17.00 -12.81
CA TYR A 782 -18.19 16.01 -11.78
C TYR A 782 -17.69 16.59 -10.43
N GLY A 783 -17.80 17.90 -10.20
CA GLY A 783 -17.22 18.60 -9.03
C GLY A 783 -15.79 19.11 -9.26
N CYS A 784 -15.22 18.89 -10.45
CA CYS A 784 -13.96 19.48 -10.89
C CYS A 784 -14.24 20.74 -11.75
N PRO A 785 -13.48 21.84 -11.59
CA PRO A 785 -13.51 22.98 -12.51
C PRO A 785 -13.36 22.54 -13.97
N HIS A 786 -14.31 22.95 -14.82
CA HIS A 786 -14.31 22.65 -16.25
C HIS A 786 -13.81 23.87 -17.03
N LEU A 787 -12.62 23.74 -17.62
CA LEU A 787 -11.84 24.84 -18.16
C LEU A 787 -11.60 24.70 -19.68
N LYS A 788 -11.25 25.82 -20.29
CA LYS A 788 -10.60 25.94 -21.62
C LYS A 788 -9.30 26.73 -21.45
N LEU A 789 -8.25 26.41 -22.21
CA LEU A 789 -7.07 27.25 -22.31
C LEU A 789 -7.39 28.44 -23.23
N ILE A 790 -6.88 29.64 -22.91
CA ILE A 790 -7.12 30.86 -23.70
C ILE A 790 -5.79 31.50 -24.14
N GLU A 791 -5.83 32.35 -25.16
CA GLU A 791 -4.66 33.09 -25.66
C GLU A 791 -4.43 34.40 -24.88
N LEU A 792 -4.62 34.36 -23.56
CA LEU A 792 -4.25 35.43 -22.65
C LEU A 792 -2.93 35.05 -21.97
N TYR A 793 -1.95 35.93 -22.02
CA TYR A 793 -0.60 35.71 -21.52
C TYR A 793 -0.14 36.92 -20.69
N ASN A 794 0.29 36.70 -19.45
CA ASN A 794 0.74 37.75 -18.55
C ASN A 794 1.92 37.26 -17.70
N PHE A 795 2.72 38.20 -17.18
CA PHE A 795 3.56 37.92 -16.02
C PHE A 795 2.74 38.02 -14.73
N VAL A 796 3.02 37.13 -13.78
CA VAL A 796 2.59 37.23 -12.37
C VAL A 796 3.81 37.07 -11.47
N ALA A 797 3.79 37.64 -10.27
CA ALA A 797 4.84 37.39 -9.29
C ALA A 797 4.80 35.92 -8.82
N ILE A 798 5.95 35.29 -8.59
CA ILE A 798 6.02 33.88 -8.16
C ILE A 798 5.37 33.70 -6.77
N GLU A 799 5.37 34.73 -5.93
CA GLU A 799 4.67 34.74 -4.64
C GLU A 799 3.13 34.70 -4.75
N SER A 800 2.56 35.10 -5.89
CA SER A 800 1.11 34.93 -6.18
C SER A 800 0.73 33.49 -6.51
N ILE A 801 1.71 32.61 -6.75
CA ILE A 801 1.49 31.19 -7.09
C ILE A 801 1.26 30.39 -5.80
N HIS A 802 -0.01 30.10 -5.50
CA HIS A 802 -0.40 29.34 -4.32
C HIS A 802 0.10 27.89 -4.37
N SER A 803 -0.07 27.19 -5.50
CA SER A 803 0.22 25.76 -5.59
C SER A 803 0.20 25.20 -7.01
N VAL A 804 1.00 24.17 -7.25
CA VAL A 804 0.90 23.25 -8.41
C VAL A 804 -0.41 22.48 -8.38
N VAL A 805 -1.08 22.32 -9.53
CA VAL A 805 -2.34 21.53 -9.66
C VAL A 805 -2.28 20.53 -10.81
N HIS A 806 -3.09 19.47 -10.70
CA HIS A 806 -3.22 18.47 -11.75
C HIS A 806 -4.34 18.85 -12.71
N ILE A 807 -3.99 19.31 -13.91
CA ILE A 807 -4.96 19.55 -14.99
C ILE A 807 -4.95 18.34 -15.94
N VAL A 808 -6.13 17.82 -16.26
CA VAL A 808 -6.34 16.65 -17.12
C VAL A 808 -7.09 17.08 -18.38
N PRO A 809 -6.62 16.73 -19.60
CA PRO A 809 -7.35 17.03 -20.83
C PRO A 809 -8.62 16.18 -20.95
N ARG A 810 -9.67 16.77 -21.51
CA ARG A 810 -10.91 16.04 -21.80
C ARG A 810 -10.77 15.30 -23.13
N PHE A 811 -10.68 13.97 -23.08
CA PHE A 811 -10.15 13.16 -24.19
C PHE A 811 -10.96 13.18 -25.49
N ASP A 812 -12.25 13.55 -25.44
CA ASP A 812 -13.16 13.63 -26.59
C ASP A 812 -13.42 15.08 -27.07
N LYS A 813 -12.84 16.10 -26.42
CA LYS A 813 -13.07 17.53 -26.72
C LYS A 813 -11.75 18.30 -26.85
N GLN A 814 -11.59 18.97 -27.99
CA GLN A 814 -10.45 19.89 -28.18
C GLN A 814 -10.59 21.12 -27.29
N ASN A 815 -9.49 21.51 -26.65
CA ASN A 815 -9.39 22.67 -25.74
C ASN A 815 -10.44 22.66 -24.59
N GLU A 816 -10.68 21.49 -24.00
CA GLU A 816 -11.38 21.33 -22.72
C GLU A 816 -10.52 20.55 -21.72
N TYR A 817 -10.56 20.97 -20.46
CA TYR A 817 -9.73 20.44 -19.38
C TYR A 817 -10.50 20.38 -18.06
N PHE A 818 -10.03 19.53 -17.16
CA PHE A 818 -10.50 19.43 -15.77
C PHE A 818 -9.38 19.73 -14.79
N VAL A 819 -9.63 20.57 -13.80
CA VAL A 819 -8.78 20.63 -12.61
C VAL A 819 -9.14 19.47 -11.71
N ASN A 820 -8.27 18.47 -11.63
CA ASN A 820 -8.52 17.26 -10.86
C ASN A 820 -8.48 17.56 -9.36
N LYS A 821 -9.66 17.56 -8.72
CA LYS A 821 -9.81 17.76 -7.27
C LYS A 821 -9.63 16.46 -6.45
N TYR A 822 -9.48 15.30 -7.09
CA TYR A 822 -9.40 13.99 -6.43
C TYR A 822 -7.97 13.62 -5.96
N ILE A 823 -7.18 14.60 -5.51
CA ILE A 823 -5.77 14.40 -5.12
C ILE A 823 -5.67 14.10 -3.61
N PHE A 824 -6.14 12.92 -3.21
CA PHE A 824 -6.18 12.44 -1.82
C PHE A 824 -5.05 11.46 -1.44
#